data_AF-A0A3E2THK8-F1
#
_entry.id   AF-A0A3E2THK8-F1
#
_cell.length_a   1.000
_cell.length_b   1.000
_cell.length_c   1.000
_cell.angle_alpha   90.00
_cell.angle_beta   90.00
_cell.angle_gamma   90.00
#
_symmetry.space_group_name_H-M   'P 1'
#
loop_
_entity.id
_entity.type
_entity.pdbx_description
1 polymer ?
#
loop_
_entity_poly.entity_id
_entity_poly.type
_entity_poly.pdbx_seq_one_letter_code
_entity_poly.pdbx_strand_id
1 'polypeptide(L)'
;MKKATNRILSFLSAFAMVLGILVAPFTSANAAEGDADPAPETPSATSDVTETLTIHKILMSKEALGKHNVNKEGYNGNEIEDIKKFFEEDAQEISGVYFKLQKPAKKNPDVNKDADWQDLGKEYEGLTKEKGLTINTSDLKGQYRIVEDLTKSTYKGKNGEQLAAAKAVPSIVTLPLVNNDGVIKKAHVYPKNTQEAPKIDKNFDKEANGDATGISTDDLINNEDKKKDVEIKTDDNQREKGLVTKNIGDKVPYKVVTEIPQDAKYKKLVWTDQMTEGLTYNKDLKVTLGDTELDAADYTVINTDRGFTLKLTDAGLTKVEEAAKTKAQTITLKYTATVNKNAKVDVEDENDVALDYSNKPGKDSEPKEGKPVNKEIKVTKDWAIDGKEITEADETAKALFTLQEKQKDGTWKDVDSHEVTAAEHFDYTFKDLDNDKTYRVVEQVSGYEPEYVSFENGVVTIKDNKDSDNPKTLNPSEPKVVTGGKKFVKTNQDGSERLAGAEFYVKNSEGEYLVKAAQKDNTAVTNAKKALDNAKAKYDALSPEEQESEEGQQAKAEFDAAQEAYNKAVKDNLGAGEGYAWGKKEDTNVVVLKSNEKSNEQGQFEITGLAYGDYKLEEKTPPKDYAKLNSDEKFKVEKGSYSTKDVNIKYNTKDEANSAQQVVNKKVTIPQTGGIGSLIFIVAGIVIMAIAFAMKKRNSYEEA
;
A
#
# COMPACT_ATOMS: atom_id res chain seq x y z
N MET A 1 -30.38 -9.21 -44.53
CA MET A 1 -29.07 -8.53 -44.66
C MET A 1 -28.04 -9.35 -43.92
N LYS A 2 -27.09 -9.94 -44.65
CA LYS A 2 -26.04 -10.82 -44.13
C LYS A 2 -25.07 -9.99 -43.26
N LYS A 3 -24.93 -10.35 -41.98
CA LYS A 3 -23.85 -9.85 -41.13
C LYS A 3 -22.53 -10.42 -41.67
N ALA A 4 -21.71 -9.54 -42.22
CA ALA A 4 -20.33 -9.86 -42.56
C ALA A 4 -19.52 -9.97 -41.27
N THR A 5 -19.35 -11.20 -40.79
CA THR A 5 -18.39 -11.51 -39.73
C THR A 5 -17.01 -11.48 -40.36
N ASN A 6 -16.32 -10.34 -40.31
CA ASN A 6 -14.89 -10.27 -40.56
C ASN A 6 -14.19 -11.00 -39.40
N ARG A 7 -14.09 -12.33 -39.53
CA ARG A 7 -13.16 -13.14 -38.76
C ARG A 7 -11.76 -12.75 -39.22
N ILE A 8 -11.12 -11.83 -38.51
CA ILE A 8 -9.67 -11.70 -38.53
C ILE A 8 -9.15 -12.98 -37.88
N LEU A 9 -8.71 -13.94 -38.71
CA LEU A 9 -7.97 -15.10 -38.24
C LEU A 9 -6.67 -14.60 -37.62
N SER A 10 -6.63 -14.57 -36.28
CA SER A 10 -5.38 -14.50 -35.52
C SER A 10 -4.64 -15.83 -35.70
N PHE A 11 -3.70 -15.87 -36.65
CA PHE A 11 -2.79 -16.99 -36.85
C PHE A 11 -1.70 -16.97 -35.75
N LEU A 12 -2.01 -17.57 -34.61
CA LEU A 12 -1.00 -18.04 -33.64
C LEU A 12 -1.29 -19.51 -33.31
N SER A 13 -1.37 -20.32 -34.36
CA SER A 13 -0.89 -21.69 -34.26
C SER A 13 0.63 -21.57 -34.29
N ALA A 14 1.32 -21.99 -33.23
CA ALA A 14 2.75 -22.25 -33.29
C ALA A 14 2.98 -23.32 -34.37
N PHE A 15 3.17 -22.88 -35.62
CA PHE A 15 3.71 -23.73 -36.66
C PHE A 15 5.13 -24.05 -36.18
N ALA A 16 5.36 -25.31 -35.79
CA ALA A 16 6.70 -25.87 -35.82
C ALA A 16 7.32 -25.44 -37.14
N MET A 17 8.32 -24.57 -37.08
CA MET A 17 9.22 -24.43 -38.20
C MET A 17 10.01 -25.73 -38.20
N VAL A 18 9.63 -26.66 -39.07
CA VAL A 18 10.53 -27.71 -39.51
C VAL A 18 11.54 -26.99 -40.37
N LEU A 19 12.77 -26.83 -39.87
CA LEU A 19 13.91 -26.41 -40.68
C LEU A 19 14.26 -27.54 -41.67
N GLY A 20 13.32 -27.85 -42.56
CA GLY A 20 13.48 -28.79 -43.66
C GLY A 20 13.66 -27.96 -44.92
N ILE A 21 14.91 -27.66 -45.25
CA ILE A 21 15.24 -27.21 -46.60
C ILE A 21 14.82 -28.38 -47.51
N LEU A 22 13.96 -28.10 -48.50
CA LEU A 22 13.33 -29.08 -49.39
C LEU A 22 14.35 -30.12 -49.88
N VAL A 23 14.35 -31.31 -49.27
CA VAL A 23 15.13 -32.43 -49.76
C VAL A 23 14.26 -33.13 -50.81
N ALA A 24 14.66 -33.06 -52.08
CA ALA A 24 14.13 -33.96 -53.09
C ALA A 24 14.41 -35.41 -52.65
N PRO A 25 13.45 -36.34 -52.80
CA PRO A 25 13.61 -37.69 -52.28
C PRO A 25 14.73 -38.41 -53.05
N PHE A 26 15.87 -38.66 -52.39
CA PHE A 26 16.82 -39.64 -52.88
C PHE A 26 16.21 -41.02 -52.73
N THR A 27 15.76 -41.57 -53.84
CA THR A 27 15.44 -42.99 -53.98
C THR A 27 16.71 -43.80 -53.73
N SER A 28 16.68 -44.66 -52.72
CA SER A 28 17.64 -45.73 -52.54
C SER A 28 17.59 -46.67 -53.75
N ALA A 29 18.65 -46.70 -54.55
CA ALA A 29 18.86 -47.70 -55.57
C ALA A 29 19.97 -48.66 -55.10
N ASN A 30 19.58 -49.88 -54.76
CA ASN A 30 20.48 -51.04 -54.74
C ASN A 30 20.92 -51.35 -56.18
N ALA A 31 22.20 -51.54 -56.43
CA ALA A 31 22.70 -52.31 -57.57
C ALA A 31 24.06 -52.94 -57.23
N ALA A 32 24.21 -54.17 -57.70
CA ALA A 32 25.20 -55.17 -57.32
C ALA A 32 26.57 -55.02 -58.00
N GLU A 33 27.49 -55.85 -57.49
CA GLU A 33 28.87 -56.21 -57.84
C GLU A 33 29.39 -55.95 -59.27
N GLY A 34 30.66 -55.53 -59.34
CA GLY A 34 31.55 -55.59 -60.50
C GLY A 34 32.98 -55.17 -60.12
N ASP A 35 33.94 -56.08 -60.33
CA ASP A 35 35.35 -56.06 -59.88
C ASP A 35 36.32 -55.07 -60.60
N ALA A 36 37.37 -54.70 -59.84
CA ALA A 36 38.80 -54.46 -60.18
C ALA A 36 39.38 -53.06 -60.59
N ASP A 37 39.99 -52.42 -59.57
CA ASP A 37 41.36 -51.79 -59.47
C ASP A 37 41.67 -50.35 -59.96
N PRO A 38 42.69 -49.64 -59.41
CA PRO A 38 42.71 -48.94 -58.12
C PRO A 38 42.80 -47.38 -58.22
N ALA A 39 42.63 -46.76 -57.05
CA ALA A 39 42.43 -45.34 -56.72
C ALA A 39 43.23 -44.25 -57.47
N PRO A 40 42.60 -43.07 -57.69
CA PRO A 40 43.20 -41.79 -57.37
C PRO A 40 42.76 -41.32 -55.97
N GLU A 41 43.67 -40.64 -55.30
CA GLU A 41 43.63 -40.09 -53.95
C GLU A 41 42.23 -39.82 -53.37
N THR A 42 41.96 -40.46 -52.23
CA THR A 42 40.83 -40.14 -51.35
C THR A 42 40.84 -38.66 -51.01
N PRO A 43 39.80 -37.89 -51.36
CA PRO A 43 39.52 -36.66 -50.64
C PRO A 43 39.20 -37.07 -49.20
N SER A 44 39.89 -36.43 -48.26
CA SER A 44 39.63 -36.51 -46.82
C SER A 44 38.14 -36.61 -46.52
N ALA A 45 37.74 -37.61 -45.73
CA ALA A 45 36.38 -37.85 -45.27
C ALA A 45 35.64 -36.54 -44.97
N THR A 46 34.72 -36.17 -45.84
CA THR A 46 33.76 -35.09 -45.61
C THR A 46 32.89 -35.53 -44.44
N SER A 47 32.93 -34.80 -43.31
CA SER A 47 32.11 -35.14 -42.16
C SER A 47 30.63 -35.01 -42.53
N ASP A 48 29.91 -36.14 -42.56
CA ASP A 48 28.45 -36.22 -42.81
C ASP A 48 27.61 -35.70 -41.63
N VAL A 49 28.17 -34.81 -40.80
CA VAL A 49 27.55 -34.32 -39.57
C VAL A 49 27.56 -32.79 -39.50
N THR A 50 26.54 -32.23 -38.85
CA THR A 50 26.56 -30.84 -38.38
C THR A 50 27.36 -30.79 -37.09
N GLU A 51 28.57 -30.25 -37.16
CA GLU A 51 29.52 -30.18 -36.05
C GLU A 51 29.00 -29.27 -34.93
N THR A 52 28.41 -28.13 -35.29
CA THR A 52 27.86 -27.16 -34.33
C THR A 52 26.54 -26.56 -34.78
N LEU A 53 25.69 -26.25 -33.81
CA LEU A 53 24.48 -25.44 -33.98
C LEU A 53 24.59 -24.16 -33.14
N THR A 54 24.49 -22.99 -33.76
CA THR A 54 24.46 -21.69 -33.07
C THR A 54 23.05 -21.11 -33.08
N ILE A 55 22.53 -20.80 -31.90
CA ILE A 55 21.22 -20.19 -31.69
C ILE A 55 21.41 -18.68 -31.47
N HIS A 56 20.99 -17.86 -32.42
CA HIS A 56 21.05 -16.41 -32.39
C HIS A 56 19.69 -15.85 -31.98
N LYS A 57 19.60 -15.20 -30.82
CA LYS A 57 18.32 -14.69 -30.37
C LYS A 57 18.07 -13.29 -30.90
N ILE A 58 17.02 -13.12 -31.72
CA ILE A 58 16.71 -11.85 -32.36
C ILE A 58 15.54 -11.14 -31.66
N LEU A 59 15.77 -9.91 -31.25
CA LEU A 59 14.74 -8.96 -30.83
C LEU A 59 14.29 -8.14 -32.04
N MET A 60 12.98 -7.94 -32.17
CA MET A 60 12.36 -7.14 -33.22
C MET A 60 11.06 -6.47 -32.76
N SER A 61 10.61 -5.48 -33.52
CA SER A 61 9.34 -4.77 -33.35
C SER A 61 8.14 -5.71 -33.49
N LYS A 62 7.03 -5.40 -32.81
CA LYS A 62 5.77 -6.16 -32.93
C LYS A 62 5.29 -6.23 -34.38
N GLU A 63 5.42 -5.13 -35.12
CA GLU A 63 5.01 -5.04 -36.51
C GLU A 63 5.83 -5.98 -37.41
N ALA A 64 7.16 -5.92 -37.31
CA ALA A 64 8.02 -6.80 -38.11
C ALA A 64 7.88 -8.26 -37.70
N LEU A 65 7.78 -8.54 -36.39
CA LEU A 65 7.49 -9.89 -35.92
C LEU A 65 6.19 -10.40 -36.56
N GLY A 66 5.12 -9.62 -36.53
CA GLY A 66 3.83 -9.95 -37.15
C GLY A 66 3.95 -10.29 -38.64
N LYS A 67 4.67 -9.45 -39.41
CA LYS A 67 4.92 -9.62 -40.85
C LYS A 67 5.94 -10.68 -41.21
N HIS A 68 6.75 -11.15 -40.25
CA HIS A 68 7.84 -12.07 -40.52
C HIS A 68 7.33 -13.41 -41.06
N ASN A 69 7.76 -13.72 -42.28
CA ASN A 69 7.57 -15.03 -42.90
C ASN A 69 8.60 -16.02 -42.33
N VAL A 70 8.12 -17.15 -41.82
CA VAL A 70 8.97 -18.22 -41.29
C VAL A 70 9.87 -18.84 -42.35
N ASN A 71 9.47 -18.81 -43.63
CA ASN A 71 10.27 -19.25 -44.77
C ASN A 71 10.82 -18.04 -45.53
N LYS A 72 11.40 -17.06 -44.83
CA LYS A 72 11.95 -15.86 -45.46
C LYS A 72 13.03 -16.26 -46.47
N GLU A 73 12.84 -15.87 -47.72
CA GLU A 73 13.81 -16.12 -48.80
C GLU A 73 15.20 -15.59 -48.41
N GLY A 74 16.24 -16.35 -48.75
CA GLY A 74 17.63 -16.02 -48.45
C GLY A 74 18.22 -16.68 -47.20
N TYR A 75 17.40 -17.29 -46.33
CA TYR A 75 17.92 -18.13 -45.24
C TYR A 75 18.16 -19.57 -45.72
N ASN A 76 19.40 -20.06 -45.56
CA ASN A 76 19.85 -21.38 -46.01
C ASN A 76 20.53 -22.21 -44.91
N GLY A 77 20.37 -21.80 -43.64
CA GLY A 77 20.98 -22.46 -42.47
C GLY A 77 22.41 -22.04 -42.15
N ASN A 78 23.08 -21.27 -43.02
CA ASN A 78 24.35 -20.61 -42.70
C ASN A 78 24.12 -19.31 -41.91
N GLU A 79 25.20 -18.74 -41.38
CA GLU A 79 25.17 -17.46 -40.67
C GLU A 79 24.66 -16.32 -41.56
N ILE A 80 23.76 -15.51 -41.01
CA ILE A 80 23.28 -14.26 -41.59
C ILE A 80 24.26 -13.15 -41.20
N GLU A 81 24.98 -12.60 -42.19
CA GLU A 81 25.99 -11.55 -41.96
C GLU A 81 25.41 -10.23 -41.46
N ASP A 82 24.24 -9.82 -41.98
CA ASP A 82 23.59 -8.56 -41.64
C ASP A 82 22.16 -8.81 -41.16
N ILE A 83 22.01 -8.98 -39.85
CA ILE A 83 20.72 -9.25 -39.20
C ILE A 83 19.72 -8.10 -39.40
N LYS A 84 20.20 -6.86 -39.54
CA LYS A 84 19.33 -5.69 -39.68
C LYS A 84 18.72 -5.65 -41.07
N LYS A 85 19.55 -5.85 -42.09
CA LYS A 85 19.08 -5.99 -43.46
C LYS A 85 18.19 -7.22 -43.64
N PHE A 86 18.51 -8.32 -42.96
CA PHE A 86 17.74 -9.54 -43.09
C PHE A 86 16.40 -9.50 -42.36
N PHE A 87 16.32 -8.95 -41.14
CA PHE A 87 15.09 -8.94 -40.35
C PHE A 87 14.34 -7.61 -40.47
N GLU A 88 14.91 -6.55 -39.90
CA GLU A 88 14.47 -5.15 -39.96
C GLU A 88 15.59 -4.23 -39.43
N GLU A 89 15.53 -2.93 -39.73
CA GLU A 89 16.56 -1.95 -39.35
C GLU A 89 16.88 -1.94 -37.83
N ASP A 90 15.86 -2.11 -37.00
CA ASP A 90 15.95 -2.09 -35.54
C ASP A 90 16.22 -3.48 -34.92
N ALA A 91 16.37 -4.52 -35.73
CA ALA A 91 16.61 -5.87 -35.23
C ALA A 91 17.92 -5.94 -34.45
N GLN A 92 17.89 -6.65 -33.33
CA GLN A 92 19.04 -6.80 -32.44
C GLN A 92 19.25 -8.26 -32.11
N GLU A 93 20.50 -8.72 -32.16
CA GLU A 93 20.86 -9.97 -31.51
C GLU A 93 21.07 -9.70 -30.02
N ILE A 94 20.41 -10.49 -29.16
CA ILE A 94 20.40 -10.29 -27.71
C ILE A 94 21.03 -11.48 -26.97
N SER A 95 21.74 -11.17 -25.90
CA SER A 95 22.30 -12.15 -24.97
C SER A 95 21.38 -12.39 -23.77
N GLY A 96 21.69 -13.40 -22.95
CA GLY A 96 20.97 -13.66 -21.70
C GLY A 96 19.64 -14.40 -21.88
N VAL A 97 19.37 -14.97 -23.06
CA VAL A 97 18.18 -15.81 -23.29
C VAL A 97 18.58 -17.27 -23.24
N TYR A 98 17.90 -18.04 -22.38
CA TYR A 98 18.23 -19.45 -22.13
C TYR A 98 17.55 -20.36 -23.15
N PHE A 99 18.34 -21.23 -23.77
CA PHE A 99 17.86 -22.25 -24.69
C PHE A 99 18.29 -23.65 -24.26
N LYS A 100 17.50 -24.65 -24.63
CA LYS A 100 17.83 -26.07 -24.49
C LYS A 100 17.42 -26.88 -25.71
N LEU A 101 18.19 -27.92 -26.02
CA LEU A 101 17.81 -28.93 -27.00
C LEU A 101 17.12 -30.13 -26.34
N GLN A 102 16.08 -30.61 -27.01
CA GLN A 102 15.33 -31.77 -26.59
C GLN A 102 15.21 -32.79 -27.72
N LYS A 103 15.15 -34.07 -27.37
CA LYS A 103 14.84 -35.17 -28.30
C LYS A 103 13.39 -35.63 -28.17
N PRO A 104 12.80 -36.25 -29.20
CA PRO A 104 11.48 -36.86 -29.12
C PRO A 104 11.44 -37.94 -28.03
N ALA A 105 10.44 -37.86 -27.14
CA ALA A 105 10.13 -38.91 -26.17
C ALA A 105 9.17 -39.97 -26.75
N LYS A 106 8.57 -39.70 -27.91
CA LYS A 106 7.67 -40.61 -28.62
C LYS A 106 7.78 -40.45 -30.13
N LYS A 107 7.19 -41.39 -30.87
CA LYS A 107 7.01 -41.29 -32.33
C LYS A 107 6.00 -40.18 -32.66
N ASN A 108 6.34 -39.31 -33.62
CA ASN A 108 5.54 -38.16 -34.05
C ASN A 108 5.18 -37.21 -32.88
N PRO A 109 6.19 -36.55 -32.28
CA PRO A 109 5.95 -35.61 -31.19
C PRO A 109 5.19 -34.37 -31.69
N ASP A 110 4.26 -33.87 -30.89
CA ASP A 110 3.70 -32.53 -31.09
C ASP A 110 4.71 -31.50 -30.56
N VAL A 111 5.15 -30.58 -31.42
CA VAL A 111 6.15 -29.56 -31.09
C VAL A 111 5.75 -28.72 -29.88
N ASN A 112 4.45 -28.50 -29.67
CA ASN A 112 3.92 -27.62 -28.62
C ASN A 112 3.59 -28.37 -27.34
N LYS A 113 3.72 -29.70 -27.31
CA LYS A 113 3.42 -30.52 -26.16
C LYS A 113 4.70 -30.99 -25.47
N ASP A 114 5.08 -30.32 -24.38
CA ASP A 114 6.34 -30.59 -23.68
C ASP A 114 6.54 -32.04 -23.26
N ALA A 115 5.47 -32.76 -22.88
CA ALA A 115 5.54 -34.18 -22.53
C ALA A 115 5.97 -35.11 -23.67
N ASP A 116 5.96 -34.64 -24.92
CA ASP A 116 6.42 -35.39 -26.09
C ASP A 116 7.94 -35.25 -26.32
N TRP A 117 8.63 -34.46 -25.49
CA TRP A 117 10.05 -34.13 -25.63
C TRP A 117 10.83 -34.36 -24.33
N GLN A 118 12.11 -34.68 -24.45
CA GLN A 118 13.02 -34.92 -23.33
C GLN A 118 14.29 -34.08 -23.47
N ASP A 119 14.69 -33.40 -22.40
CA ASP A 119 15.95 -32.63 -22.34
C ASP A 119 17.17 -33.53 -22.59
N LEU A 120 18.14 -33.05 -23.37
CA LEU A 120 19.33 -33.83 -23.75
C LEU A 120 20.43 -33.86 -22.68
N GLY A 121 20.55 -32.82 -21.85
CA GLY A 121 21.64 -32.69 -20.89
C GLY A 121 22.13 -31.26 -20.77
N LYS A 122 23.01 -31.02 -19.78
CA LYS A 122 23.56 -29.71 -19.42
C LYS A 122 24.46 -29.12 -20.52
N GLU A 123 25.07 -29.97 -21.32
CA GLU A 123 25.95 -29.61 -22.44
C GLU A 123 25.18 -29.10 -23.67
N TYR A 124 23.86 -29.31 -23.72
CA TYR A 124 22.97 -28.89 -24.81
C TYR A 124 22.02 -27.75 -24.41
N GLU A 125 22.35 -27.02 -23.36
CA GLU A 125 21.58 -25.89 -22.86
C GLU A 125 22.48 -24.75 -22.39
N GLY A 126 21.95 -23.53 -22.35
CA GLY A 126 22.69 -22.38 -21.86
C GLY A 126 22.10 -21.04 -22.28
N LEU A 127 22.75 -19.97 -21.82
CA LEU A 127 22.42 -18.59 -22.18
C LEU A 127 23.09 -18.22 -23.51
N THR A 128 22.34 -17.53 -24.36
CA THR A 128 22.90 -16.80 -25.50
C THR A 128 23.90 -15.74 -25.04
N LYS A 129 25.00 -15.61 -25.79
CA LYS A 129 26.01 -14.56 -25.61
C LYS A 129 25.87 -13.55 -26.76
N GLU A 130 26.83 -12.63 -26.90
CA GLU A 130 26.86 -11.62 -27.97
C GLU A 130 26.75 -12.21 -29.39
N LYS A 131 27.23 -13.45 -29.59
CA LYS A 131 27.18 -14.17 -30.87
C LYS A 131 26.33 -15.45 -30.78
N GLY A 132 25.29 -15.41 -29.95
CA GLY A 132 24.38 -16.53 -29.75
C GLY A 132 24.91 -17.61 -28.80
N LEU A 133 24.24 -18.76 -28.79
CA LEU A 133 24.60 -19.97 -28.05
C LEU A 133 25.06 -21.04 -29.03
N THR A 134 26.36 -21.36 -29.05
CA THR A 134 26.91 -22.44 -29.87
C THR A 134 26.95 -23.75 -29.09
N ILE A 135 26.35 -24.79 -29.66
CA ILE A 135 26.24 -26.13 -29.10
C ILE A 135 27.00 -27.10 -30.02
N ASN A 136 27.83 -27.99 -29.46
CA ASN A 136 28.43 -29.08 -30.23
C ASN A 136 27.35 -30.13 -30.51
N THR A 137 27.16 -30.48 -31.78
CA THR A 137 26.11 -31.42 -32.22
C THR A 137 26.68 -32.57 -33.04
N SER A 138 28.00 -32.77 -33.01
CA SER A 138 28.71 -33.73 -33.86
C SER A 138 28.26 -35.18 -33.63
N ASP A 139 27.74 -35.50 -32.46
CA ASP A 139 27.24 -36.81 -32.03
C ASP A 139 25.72 -36.96 -32.16
N LEU A 140 25.00 -35.89 -32.51
CA LEU A 140 23.55 -35.86 -32.61
C LEU A 140 23.06 -36.24 -34.01
N LYS A 141 22.04 -37.10 -34.08
CA LYS A 141 21.38 -37.54 -35.32
C LYS A 141 19.88 -37.66 -35.13
N GLY A 142 19.12 -37.12 -36.08
CA GLY A 142 17.65 -37.14 -36.07
C GLY A 142 17.02 -35.79 -35.74
N GLN A 143 15.76 -35.83 -35.30
CA GLN A 143 14.97 -34.63 -35.02
C GLN A 143 15.18 -34.16 -33.58
N TYR A 144 15.30 -32.85 -33.38
CA TYR A 144 15.42 -32.20 -32.08
C TYR A 144 14.54 -30.94 -32.01
N ARG A 145 14.12 -30.57 -30.80
CA ARG A 145 13.38 -29.34 -30.50
C ARG A 145 14.29 -28.36 -29.76
N ILE A 146 14.31 -27.12 -30.22
CA ILE A 146 14.95 -25.98 -29.58
C ILE A 146 13.88 -25.26 -28.77
N VAL A 147 14.12 -25.08 -27.47
CA VAL A 147 13.16 -24.49 -26.53
C VAL A 147 13.79 -23.30 -25.82
N GLU A 148 13.04 -22.22 -25.73
CA GLU A 148 13.36 -21.06 -24.90
C GLU A 148 12.80 -21.25 -23.50
N ASP A 149 13.64 -21.00 -22.49
CA ASP A 149 13.24 -21.07 -21.07
C ASP A 149 13.39 -19.68 -20.44
N LEU A 150 12.31 -18.90 -20.45
CA LEU A 150 12.31 -17.54 -19.90
C LEU A 150 12.55 -17.52 -18.39
N THR A 151 12.26 -18.61 -17.67
CA THR A 151 12.45 -18.70 -16.21
C THR A 151 13.92 -18.79 -15.80
N LYS A 152 14.80 -19.17 -16.72
CA LYS A 152 16.26 -19.23 -16.55
C LYS A 152 17.00 -18.14 -17.33
N SER A 153 16.27 -17.32 -18.06
CA SER A 153 16.85 -16.21 -18.82
C SER A 153 17.25 -15.07 -17.87
N THR A 154 18.28 -14.33 -18.26
CA THR A 154 18.80 -13.15 -17.55
C THR A 154 18.55 -11.85 -18.33
N TYR A 155 17.88 -11.95 -19.47
CA TYR A 155 17.57 -10.80 -20.31
C TYR A 155 16.59 -9.84 -19.63
N LYS A 156 16.95 -8.56 -19.61
CA LYS A 156 16.04 -7.44 -19.35
C LYS A 156 16.33 -6.29 -20.31
N GLY A 157 15.27 -5.65 -20.78
CA GLY A 157 15.35 -4.42 -21.55
C GLY A 157 15.84 -3.24 -20.70
N LYS A 158 16.26 -2.17 -21.36
CA LYS A 158 16.86 -0.99 -20.70
C LYS A 158 15.87 -0.27 -19.78
N ASN A 159 14.58 -0.37 -20.05
CA ASN A 159 13.51 0.26 -19.28
C ASN A 159 12.67 -0.77 -18.51
N GLY A 160 13.22 -1.96 -18.25
CA GLY A 160 12.52 -3.04 -17.55
C GLY A 160 11.70 -3.96 -18.47
N GLU A 161 11.81 -3.82 -19.79
CA GLU A 161 11.10 -4.69 -20.71
C GLU A 161 11.50 -6.16 -20.52
N GLN A 162 10.53 -7.05 -20.69
CA GLN A 162 10.68 -8.50 -20.64
C GLN A 162 10.29 -9.09 -21.99
N LEU A 163 10.86 -10.25 -22.34
CA LEU A 163 10.50 -10.93 -23.58
C LEU A 163 9.03 -11.36 -23.56
N ALA A 164 8.32 -11.07 -24.64
CA ALA A 164 6.88 -11.27 -24.76
C ALA A 164 6.55 -12.20 -25.95
N ALA A 165 6.03 -11.66 -27.05
CA ALA A 165 5.68 -12.40 -28.25
C ALA A 165 6.90 -13.12 -28.81
N ALA A 166 6.71 -14.32 -29.35
CA ALA A 166 7.79 -15.13 -29.91
C ALA A 166 7.39 -15.71 -31.27
N LYS A 167 8.37 -15.87 -32.16
CA LYS A 167 8.25 -16.67 -33.40
C LYS A 167 9.44 -17.60 -33.54
N ALA A 168 9.19 -18.77 -34.11
CA ALA A 168 10.14 -19.88 -34.18
C ALA A 168 10.65 -20.32 -32.79
N VAL A 169 9.73 -20.34 -31.81
CA VAL A 169 9.97 -20.78 -30.43
C VAL A 169 8.72 -21.54 -29.96
N PRO A 170 8.81 -22.84 -29.63
CA PRO A 170 9.92 -23.74 -29.96
C PRO A 170 10.10 -23.93 -31.48
N SER A 171 11.28 -24.41 -31.90
CA SER A 171 11.56 -24.75 -33.31
C SER A 171 12.13 -26.17 -33.45
N ILE A 172 11.95 -26.78 -34.62
CA ILE A 172 12.46 -28.12 -34.90
C ILE A 172 13.69 -28.04 -35.81
N VAL A 173 14.74 -28.75 -35.43
CA VAL A 173 15.95 -28.95 -36.24
C VAL A 173 16.17 -30.45 -36.48
N THR A 174 16.51 -30.82 -37.70
CA THR A 174 16.93 -32.19 -38.04
C THR A 174 18.43 -32.18 -38.31
N LEU A 175 19.16 -33.08 -37.65
CA LEU A 175 20.62 -33.20 -37.73
C LEU A 175 21.02 -34.52 -38.42
N PRO A 176 22.00 -34.52 -39.35
CA PRO A 176 22.68 -33.34 -39.89
C PRO A 176 21.73 -32.40 -40.63
N LEU A 177 21.95 -31.09 -40.48
CA LEU A 177 21.21 -30.07 -41.22
C LEU A 177 21.77 -29.99 -42.64
N VAL A 178 20.91 -30.07 -43.65
CA VAL A 178 21.30 -30.13 -45.06
C VAL A 178 20.61 -29.00 -45.83
N ASN A 179 21.34 -28.35 -46.72
CA ASN A 179 20.78 -27.43 -47.71
C ASN A 179 21.11 -27.91 -49.14
N ASN A 180 20.85 -27.07 -50.15
CA ASN A 180 21.11 -27.40 -51.55
C ASN A 180 22.60 -27.65 -51.85
N ASP A 181 23.51 -27.13 -51.02
CA ASP A 181 24.97 -27.27 -51.15
C ASP A 181 25.52 -28.45 -50.33
N GLY A 182 24.66 -29.17 -49.60
CA GLY A 182 25.03 -30.35 -48.80
C GLY A 182 24.87 -30.14 -47.29
N VAL A 183 25.61 -30.93 -46.51
CA VAL A 183 25.59 -30.87 -45.04
C VAL A 183 26.18 -29.54 -44.57
N ILE A 184 25.43 -28.82 -43.75
CA ILE A 184 25.88 -27.60 -43.08
C ILE A 184 26.65 -28.01 -41.83
N LYS A 185 27.97 -27.83 -41.86
CA LYS A 185 28.85 -28.16 -40.72
C LYS A 185 28.61 -27.26 -39.51
N LYS A 186 28.42 -25.96 -39.75
CA LYS A 186 28.12 -24.96 -38.71
C LYS A 186 26.76 -24.36 -39.01
N ALA A 187 25.73 -24.90 -38.36
CA ALA A 187 24.35 -24.46 -38.54
C ALA A 187 24.04 -23.25 -37.67
N HIS A 188 23.22 -22.34 -38.18
CA HIS A 188 22.79 -21.13 -37.47
C HIS A 188 21.27 -21.02 -37.51
N VAL A 189 20.64 -20.72 -36.39
CA VAL A 189 19.18 -20.57 -36.27
C VAL A 189 18.81 -19.29 -35.52
N TYR A 190 17.66 -18.71 -35.87
CA TYR A 190 17.28 -17.36 -35.45
C TYR A 190 15.88 -17.31 -34.82
N PRO A 191 15.68 -17.81 -33.59
CA PRO A 191 14.44 -17.58 -32.85
C PRO A 191 14.23 -16.08 -32.60
N LYS A 192 12.98 -15.61 -32.59
CA LYS A 192 12.65 -14.17 -32.45
C LYS A 192 11.75 -13.87 -31.27
N ASN A 193 11.89 -12.69 -30.69
CA ASN A 193 10.95 -12.12 -29.72
C ASN A 193 10.64 -10.64 -29.99
N THR A 194 9.55 -10.16 -29.39
CA THR A 194 9.40 -8.76 -28.98
C THR A 194 9.71 -8.63 -27.49
N GLN A 195 9.83 -7.39 -27.01
CA GLN A 195 9.94 -7.09 -25.59
C GLN A 195 8.88 -6.05 -25.19
N GLU A 196 8.34 -6.18 -24.00
CA GLU A 196 7.31 -5.28 -23.47
C GLU A 196 7.45 -5.13 -21.95
N ALA A 197 6.98 -4.02 -21.40
CA ALA A 197 6.91 -3.79 -19.95
C ALA A 197 5.45 -3.53 -19.54
N PRO A 198 5.04 -3.89 -18.31
CA PRO A 198 3.79 -3.41 -17.76
C PRO A 198 3.90 -1.93 -17.44
N LYS A 199 2.76 -1.27 -17.28
CA LYS A 199 2.68 0.10 -16.78
C LYS A 199 1.71 0.14 -15.62
N ILE A 200 1.97 0.99 -14.64
CA ILE A 200 1.15 1.09 -13.44
C ILE A 200 0.90 2.55 -13.09
N ASP A 201 -0.29 2.85 -12.60
CA ASP A 201 -0.59 4.12 -11.94
C ASP A 201 -1.56 3.91 -10.77
N LYS A 202 -1.52 4.81 -9.80
CA LYS A 202 -2.37 4.84 -8.61
C LYS A 202 -2.98 6.22 -8.46
N ASN A 203 -4.25 6.31 -8.10
CA ASN A 203 -4.83 7.57 -7.66
C ASN A 203 -5.98 7.32 -6.67
N PHE A 204 -6.62 8.39 -6.20
CA PHE A 204 -7.94 8.26 -5.60
C PHE A 204 -8.92 7.64 -6.60
N ASP A 205 -9.89 6.88 -6.11
CA ASP A 205 -10.98 6.41 -6.96
C ASP A 205 -12.07 7.49 -7.04
N LYS A 206 -12.48 7.81 -8.26
CA LYS A 206 -13.62 8.70 -8.53
C LYS A 206 -14.96 8.01 -8.31
N GLU A 207 -14.97 6.69 -8.34
CA GLU A 207 -16.12 5.87 -8.02
C GLU A 207 -16.12 5.53 -6.53
N ALA A 208 -17.31 5.24 -5.99
CA ALA A 208 -17.41 4.75 -4.64
C ALA A 208 -16.80 3.33 -4.53
N ASN A 209 -16.04 3.09 -3.46
CA ASN A 209 -15.53 1.78 -3.10
C ASN A 209 -16.17 1.38 -1.76
N GLY A 210 -17.16 0.49 -1.82
CA GLY A 210 -17.97 0.14 -0.64
C GLY A 210 -18.78 1.34 -0.14
N ASP A 211 -18.58 1.71 1.13
CA ASP A 211 -19.18 2.86 1.78
C ASP A 211 -18.34 4.14 1.69
N ALA A 212 -17.13 4.08 1.13
CA ALA A 212 -16.32 5.26 0.85
C ALA A 212 -16.84 5.97 -0.40
N THR A 213 -17.19 7.25 -0.25
CA THR A 213 -17.61 8.08 -1.39
C THR A 213 -16.40 8.39 -2.28
N GLY A 214 -16.59 8.31 -3.60
CA GLY A 214 -15.56 8.64 -4.58
C GLY A 214 -15.05 10.07 -4.46
N ILE A 215 -13.81 10.31 -4.90
CA ILE A 215 -13.15 11.60 -4.86
C ILE A 215 -13.03 12.15 -6.28
N SER A 216 -13.53 13.36 -6.48
CA SER A 216 -13.45 14.10 -7.73
C SER A 216 -12.29 15.11 -7.74
N THR A 217 -12.04 15.72 -8.89
CA THR A 217 -11.01 16.78 -9.00
C THR A 217 -11.39 18.04 -8.20
N ASP A 218 -12.69 18.28 -7.98
CA ASP A 218 -13.19 19.44 -7.23
C ASP A 218 -12.97 19.29 -5.71
N ASP A 219 -12.73 18.07 -5.23
CA ASP A 219 -12.42 17.77 -3.82
C ASP A 219 -10.94 18.04 -3.48
N LEU A 220 -10.09 18.27 -4.48
CA LEU A 220 -8.66 18.49 -4.29
C LEU A 220 -8.38 19.90 -3.78
N ILE A 221 -7.56 20.02 -2.73
CA ILE A 221 -7.12 21.32 -2.23
C ILE A 221 -5.95 21.87 -3.03
N ASN A 222 -5.87 23.20 -3.16
CA ASN A 222 -4.81 23.93 -3.87
C ASN A 222 -4.60 23.51 -5.35
N ASN A 223 -5.65 23.07 -6.04
CA ASN A 223 -5.60 22.68 -7.46
C ASN A 223 -5.91 23.84 -8.42
N GLU A 224 -5.40 25.04 -8.14
CA GLU A 224 -5.74 26.26 -8.89
C GLU A 224 -5.27 26.21 -10.36
N ASP A 225 -4.14 25.54 -10.61
CA ASP A 225 -3.56 25.35 -11.95
C ASP A 225 -4.23 24.21 -12.76
N LYS A 226 -5.15 23.44 -12.16
CA LYS A 226 -5.81 22.25 -12.73
C LYS A 226 -4.84 21.19 -13.30
N LYS A 227 -3.61 21.16 -12.79
CA LYS A 227 -2.59 20.17 -13.18
C LYS A 227 -2.79 18.84 -12.45
N LYS A 228 -3.43 18.86 -11.28
CA LYS A 228 -3.71 17.67 -10.48
C LYS A 228 -5.09 17.14 -10.82
N ASP A 229 -5.21 15.81 -10.88
CA ASP A 229 -6.45 15.11 -11.15
C ASP A 229 -6.53 13.81 -10.37
N VAL A 230 -7.68 13.15 -10.47
CA VAL A 230 -7.97 11.82 -9.90
C VAL A 230 -7.98 10.73 -10.98
N GLU A 231 -7.48 11.02 -12.19
CA GLU A 231 -7.50 10.06 -13.28
C GLU A 231 -6.30 9.09 -13.19
N ILE A 232 -6.41 7.97 -13.88
CA ILE A 232 -5.33 7.00 -14.04
C ILE A 232 -4.59 7.32 -15.34
N LYS A 233 -3.28 7.55 -15.27
CA LYS A 233 -2.39 7.82 -16.41
C LYS A 233 -1.10 7.01 -16.25
N THR A 234 -1.14 5.77 -16.72
CA THR A 234 -0.02 4.81 -16.69
C THR A 234 1.23 5.28 -17.44
N ASP A 235 1.07 6.12 -18.46
CA ASP A 235 2.18 6.75 -19.20
C ASP A 235 2.81 7.96 -18.47
N ASP A 236 2.11 8.53 -17.48
CA ASP A 236 2.53 9.72 -16.72
C ASP A 236 2.33 9.46 -15.21
N ASN A 237 2.89 8.33 -14.78
CA ASN A 237 2.65 7.78 -13.44
C ASN A 237 3.49 8.44 -12.34
N GLN A 238 4.47 9.28 -12.69
CA GLN A 238 5.32 10.03 -11.76
C GLN A 238 4.83 11.47 -11.50
N ARG A 239 3.74 11.89 -12.14
CA ARG A 239 3.22 13.25 -12.00
C ARG A 239 2.83 13.56 -10.55
N GLU A 240 2.83 14.84 -10.20
CA GLU A 240 2.31 15.28 -8.91
C GLU A 240 0.80 15.03 -8.82
N LYS A 241 0.34 14.38 -7.74
CA LYS A 241 -1.06 14.04 -7.52
C LYS A 241 -1.75 14.94 -6.51
N GLY A 242 -3.07 14.79 -6.46
CA GLY A 242 -3.95 15.60 -5.62
C GLY A 242 -3.72 15.41 -4.12
N LEU A 243 -4.04 16.44 -3.36
CA LEU A 243 -4.15 16.41 -1.91
C LEU A 243 -5.63 16.62 -1.55
N VAL A 244 -6.20 15.77 -0.70
CA VAL A 244 -7.55 15.96 -0.16
C VAL A 244 -7.49 16.17 1.34
N THR A 245 -8.47 16.90 1.86
CA THR A 245 -8.64 17.05 3.30
C THR A 245 -9.75 16.14 3.80
N LYS A 246 -9.53 15.51 4.96
CA LYS A 246 -10.47 14.56 5.56
C LYS A 246 -10.51 14.72 7.07
N ASN A 247 -11.66 14.37 7.65
CA ASN A 247 -11.76 14.18 9.09
C ASN A 247 -11.11 12.85 9.46
N ILE A 248 -10.60 12.76 10.68
CA ILE A 248 -10.31 11.49 11.31
C ILE A 248 -11.60 10.65 11.31
N GLY A 249 -11.50 9.39 10.91
CA GLY A 249 -12.60 8.45 10.70
C GLY A 249 -13.11 8.35 9.27
N ASP A 250 -12.81 9.32 8.40
CA ASP A 250 -13.27 9.28 7.01
C ASP A 250 -12.54 8.17 6.24
N LYS A 251 -13.28 7.46 5.39
CA LYS A 251 -12.73 6.51 4.43
C LYS A 251 -12.32 7.19 3.13
N VAL A 252 -11.19 6.78 2.59
CA VAL A 252 -10.58 7.30 1.37
C VAL A 252 -10.48 6.16 0.36
N PRO A 253 -11.15 6.24 -0.80
CA PRO A 253 -11.08 5.20 -1.83
C PRO A 253 -9.87 5.38 -2.74
N TYR A 254 -9.17 4.28 -3.03
CA TYR A 254 -8.01 4.23 -3.92
C TYR A 254 -8.25 3.25 -5.07
N LYS A 255 -7.60 3.56 -6.19
CA LYS A 255 -7.58 2.72 -7.39
C LYS A 255 -6.16 2.62 -7.93
N VAL A 256 -5.69 1.39 -8.11
CA VAL A 256 -4.44 1.07 -8.81
C VAL A 256 -4.80 0.37 -10.11
N VAL A 257 -4.18 0.77 -11.20
CA VAL A 257 -4.37 0.16 -12.51
C VAL A 257 -3.02 -0.24 -13.06
N THR A 258 -2.90 -1.51 -13.44
CA THR A 258 -1.73 -2.05 -14.11
C THR A 258 -2.11 -2.51 -15.51
N GLU A 259 -1.48 -1.94 -16.53
CA GLU A 259 -1.56 -2.41 -17.91
C GLU A 259 -0.57 -3.55 -18.13
N ILE A 260 -1.10 -4.71 -18.51
CA ILE A 260 -0.33 -5.89 -18.88
C ILE A 260 -0.25 -5.91 -20.41
N PRO A 261 0.96 -5.87 -21.01
CA PRO A 261 1.10 -5.84 -22.45
C PRO A 261 0.65 -7.17 -23.07
N GLN A 262 0.24 -7.09 -24.34
CA GLN A 262 -0.04 -8.29 -25.12
C GLN A 262 1.18 -9.23 -25.14
N ASP A 263 0.91 -10.54 -25.08
CA ASP A 263 1.91 -11.61 -25.10
C ASP A 263 2.87 -11.64 -23.89
N ALA A 264 2.51 -10.97 -22.79
CA ALA A 264 3.23 -11.05 -21.53
C ALA A 264 3.28 -12.48 -20.98
N LYS A 265 4.42 -12.87 -20.38
CA LYS A 265 4.70 -14.23 -19.90
C LYS A 265 5.18 -14.25 -18.44
N TYR A 266 4.71 -13.27 -17.65
CA TYR A 266 5.18 -13.08 -16.28
C TYR A 266 4.97 -14.33 -15.43
N LYS A 267 5.98 -14.62 -14.60
CA LYS A 267 5.96 -15.64 -13.55
C LYS A 267 6.02 -15.04 -12.15
N LYS A 268 6.08 -13.71 -12.08
CA LYS A 268 5.94 -12.90 -10.87
C LYS A 268 5.12 -11.66 -11.20
N LEU A 269 4.06 -11.42 -10.43
CA LEU A 269 3.31 -10.17 -10.36
C LEU A 269 2.92 -9.97 -8.88
N VAL A 270 3.59 -9.03 -8.22
CA VAL A 270 3.43 -8.74 -6.79
C VAL A 270 3.23 -7.25 -6.60
N TRP A 271 2.12 -6.88 -5.96
CA TRP A 271 1.83 -5.50 -5.55
C TRP A 271 2.02 -5.37 -4.05
N THR A 272 2.87 -4.44 -3.63
CA THR A 272 3.05 -4.08 -2.22
C THR A 272 2.57 -2.65 -2.05
N ASP A 273 1.57 -2.40 -1.19
CA ASP A 273 1.14 -1.06 -0.80
C ASP A 273 1.43 -0.83 0.69
N GLN A 274 2.12 0.26 1.02
CA GLN A 274 2.49 0.64 2.38
C GLN A 274 1.89 2.00 2.72
N MET A 275 1.26 2.15 3.88
CA MET A 275 0.62 3.40 4.29
C MET A 275 1.38 4.05 5.44
N THR A 276 1.40 5.38 5.49
CA THR A 276 1.84 6.13 6.68
C THR A 276 0.96 5.82 7.91
N GLU A 277 1.47 6.07 9.11
CA GLU A 277 0.77 5.71 10.36
C GLU A 277 -0.62 6.35 10.52
N GLY A 278 -0.89 7.49 9.88
CA GLY A 278 -2.17 8.18 9.94
C GLY A 278 -3.26 7.56 9.08
N LEU A 279 -2.96 6.52 8.31
CA LEU A 279 -3.92 5.76 7.51
C LEU A 279 -3.99 4.31 7.98
N THR A 280 -5.21 3.78 8.05
CA THR A 280 -5.46 2.35 8.31
C THR A 280 -6.14 1.72 7.10
N TYR A 281 -5.50 0.74 6.48
CA TYR A 281 -6.09 -0.05 5.42
C TYR A 281 -7.29 -0.87 5.92
N ASN A 282 -8.41 -0.79 5.21
CA ASN A 282 -9.67 -1.40 5.63
C ASN A 282 -9.82 -2.89 5.28
N LYS A 283 -8.79 -3.51 4.67
CA LYS A 283 -8.77 -4.95 4.34
C LYS A 283 -9.91 -5.35 3.39
N ASP A 284 -10.24 -4.45 2.46
CA ASP A 284 -11.37 -4.54 1.52
C ASP A 284 -10.94 -4.61 0.04
N LEU A 285 -9.71 -5.05 -0.21
CA LEU A 285 -9.14 -5.15 -1.56
C LEU A 285 -9.98 -6.01 -2.50
N LYS A 286 -10.37 -5.40 -3.61
CA LYS A 286 -11.00 -6.03 -4.77
C LYS A 286 -10.06 -6.01 -5.97
N VAL A 287 -9.95 -7.13 -6.66
CA VAL A 287 -9.00 -7.34 -7.76
C VAL A 287 -9.73 -7.81 -9.01
N THR A 288 -9.54 -7.12 -10.14
CA THR A 288 -10.13 -7.51 -11.43
C THR A 288 -9.08 -7.65 -12.53
N LEU A 289 -9.29 -8.59 -13.44
CA LEU A 289 -8.61 -8.71 -14.73
C LEU A 289 -9.60 -8.32 -15.84
N GLY A 290 -9.38 -7.15 -16.44
CA GLY A 290 -10.39 -6.43 -17.21
C GLY A 290 -11.61 -6.16 -16.33
N ASP A 291 -12.78 -6.54 -16.81
CA ASP A 291 -14.06 -6.38 -16.08
C ASP A 291 -14.39 -7.58 -15.18
N THR A 292 -13.53 -8.60 -15.11
CA THR A 292 -13.79 -9.85 -14.38
C THR A 292 -13.03 -9.85 -13.05
N GLU A 293 -13.74 -10.07 -11.95
CA GLU A 293 -13.14 -10.24 -10.62
C GLU A 293 -12.35 -11.55 -10.55
N LEU A 294 -11.16 -11.50 -9.96
CA LEU A 294 -10.34 -12.69 -9.74
C LEU A 294 -10.83 -13.45 -8.51
N ASP A 295 -10.69 -14.77 -8.56
CA ASP A 295 -11.07 -15.66 -7.46
C ASP A 295 -9.98 -15.67 -6.39
N ALA A 296 -10.34 -16.03 -5.15
CA ALA A 296 -9.37 -16.16 -4.04
C ALA A 296 -8.23 -17.18 -4.29
N ALA A 297 -8.38 -18.08 -5.27
CA ALA A 297 -7.32 -19.02 -5.65
C ALA A 297 -6.30 -18.41 -6.64
N ASP A 298 -6.62 -17.29 -7.26
CA ASP A 298 -5.78 -16.64 -8.27
C ASP A 298 -4.67 -15.80 -7.65
N TYR A 299 -4.81 -15.43 -6.37
CA TYR A 299 -3.85 -14.59 -5.68
C TYR A 299 -3.85 -14.87 -4.17
N THR A 300 -2.73 -14.61 -3.52
CA THR A 300 -2.61 -14.53 -2.07
C THR A 300 -2.50 -13.07 -1.64
N VAL A 301 -3.00 -12.75 -0.45
CA VAL A 301 -2.86 -11.42 0.15
C VAL A 301 -2.40 -11.55 1.59
N ILE A 302 -1.34 -10.85 1.94
CA ILE A 302 -0.95 -10.61 3.33
C ILE A 302 -1.38 -9.19 3.67
N ASN A 303 -2.36 -9.06 4.57
CA ASN A 303 -2.88 -7.78 5.02
C ASN A 303 -2.20 -7.35 6.33
N THR A 304 -1.91 -6.06 6.44
CA THR A 304 -1.58 -5.34 7.68
C THR A 304 -2.57 -4.18 7.85
N ASP A 305 -2.55 -3.49 8.99
CA ASP A 305 -3.29 -2.24 9.18
C ASP A 305 -2.68 -1.11 8.34
N ARG A 306 -1.45 -1.28 7.86
CA ARG A 306 -0.69 -0.29 7.07
C ARG A 306 -0.55 -0.70 5.60
N GLY A 307 -1.46 -1.53 5.09
CA GLY A 307 -1.52 -1.89 3.67
C GLY A 307 -1.52 -3.39 3.43
N PHE A 308 -0.95 -3.82 2.30
CA PHE A 308 -0.97 -5.21 1.88
C PHE A 308 0.19 -5.59 0.96
N THR A 309 0.44 -6.89 0.87
CA THR A 309 1.21 -7.52 -0.22
C THR A 309 0.31 -8.51 -0.93
N LEU A 310 0.01 -8.27 -2.21
CA LEU A 310 -0.76 -9.16 -3.09
C LEU A 310 0.17 -9.84 -4.08
N LYS A 311 0.10 -11.17 -4.18
CA LYS A 311 0.87 -11.98 -5.14
C LYS A 311 -0.06 -12.85 -5.96
N LEU A 312 0.03 -12.80 -7.29
CA LEU A 312 -0.69 -13.77 -8.12
C LEU A 312 -0.08 -15.17 -7.94
N THR A 313 -0.96 -16.17 -7.83
CA THR A 313 -0.58 -17.59 -7.87
C THR A 313 -0.32 -18.02 -9.31
N ASP A 314 0.21 -19.24 -9.50
CA ASP A 314 0.35 -19.83 -10.83
C ASP A 314 -0.98 -19.87 -11.62
N ALA A 315 -2.10 -20.06 -10.92
CA ALA A 315 -3.43 -20.04 -11.52
C ALA A 315 -3.81 -18.62 -12.01
N GLY A 316 -3.58 -17.60 -11.19
CA GLY A 316 -3.81 -16.20 -11.58
C GLY A 316 -2.90 -15.73 -12.70
N LEU A 317 -1.60 -16.06 -12.63
CA LEU A 317 -0.63 -15.77 -13.69
C LEU A 317 -1.03 -16.44 -15.02
N THR A 318 -1.51 -17.69 -14.97
CA THR A 318 -2.03 -18.38 -16.16
C THR A 318 -3.24 -17.65 -16.75
N LYS A 319 -4.19 -17.21 -15.92
CA LYS A 319 -5.35 -16.42 -16.38
C LYS A 319 -4.91 -15.10 -17.05
N VAL A 320 -3.93 -14.40 -16.47
CA VAL A 320 -3.36 -13.16 -17.04
C VAL A 320 -2.69 -13.44 -18.38
N GLU A 321 -1.81 -14.45 -18.45
CA GLU A 321 -1.12 -14.85 -19.68
C GLU A 321 -2.12 -15.20 -20.78
N GLU A 322 -3.13 -16.04 -20.50
CA GLU A 322 -4.20 -16.41 -21.44
C GLU A 322 -4.98 -15.19 -21.95
N ALA A 323 -5.38 -14.29 -21.06
CA ALA A 323 -6.09 -13.07 -21.44
C ALA A 323 -5.22 -12.15 -22.31
N ALA A 324 -3.93 -12.04 -21.99
CA ALA A 324 -2.99 -11.16 -22.68
C ALA A 324 -2.53 -11.69 -24.06
N LYS A 325 -2.86 -12.92 -24.45
CA LYS A 325 -2.44 -13.51 -25.74
C LYS A 325 -2.86 -12.72 -26.98
N THR A 326 -4.01 -12.05 -26.93
CA THR A 326 -4.62 -11.44 -28.14
C THR A 326 -4.69 -9.92 -28.09
N LYS A 327 -4.55 -9.33 -26.91
CA LYS A 327 -4.54 -7.89 -26.67
C LYS A 327 -3.94 -7.61 -25.30
N ALA A 328 -3.54 -6.35 -25.07
CA ALA A 328 -3.21 -5.89 -23.73
C ALA A 328 -4.40 -6.05 -22.78
N GLN A 329 -4.10 -6.26 -21.51
CA GLN A 329 -5.08 -6.44 -20.43
C GLN A 329 -4.83 -5.43 -19.32
N THR A 330 -5.80 -5.29 -18.43
CA THR A 330 -5.71 -4.39 -17.30
C THR A 330 -6.00 -5.16 -16.02
N ILE A 331 -5.15 -5.02 -15.01
CA ILE A 331 -5.43 -5.46 -13.66
C ILE A 331 -5.79 -4.23 -12.83
N THR A 332 -6.94 -4.25 -12.16
CA THR A 332 -7.40 -3.14 -11.31
C THR A 332 -7.50 -3.60 -9.86
N LEU A 333 -6.90 -2.84 -8.95
CA LEU A 333 -7.03 -3.01 -7.50
C LEU A 333 -7.83 -1.82 -6.97
N LYS A 334 -8.93 -2.09 -6.28
CA LYS A 334 -9.75 -1.08 -5.58
C LYS A 334 -9.80 -1.42 -4.09
N TYR A 335 -9.57 -0.44 -3.24
CA TYR A 335 -9.58 -0.59 -1.79
C TYR A 335 -9.81 0.76 -1.11
N THR A 336 -9.94 0.75 0.21
CA THR A 336 -10.08 1.96 1.01
C THR A 336 -9.12 1.98 2.20
N ALA A 337 -8.77 3.17 2.65
CA ALA A 337 -8.12 3.39 3.93
C ALA A 337 -8.91 4.40 4.77
N THR A 338 -8.87 4.25 6.08
CA THR A 338 -9.48 5.17 7.05
C THR A 338 -8.42 6.10 7.61
N VAL A 339 -8.68 7.41 7.63
CA VAL A 339 -7.82 8.38 8.36
C VAL A 339 -7.98 8.12 9.86
N ASN A 340 -6.91 7.75 10.55
CA ASN A 340 -6.99 7.33 11.95
C ASN A 340 -6.46 8.40 12.92
N LYS A 341 -6.48 8.12 14.23
CA LYS A 341 -6.06 9.09 15.26
C LYS A 341 -4.59 9.52 15.20
N ASN A 342 -3.74 8.72 14.54
CA ASN A 342 -2.31 8.98 14.45
C ASN A 342 -1.99 10.03 13.38
N ALA A 343 -2.96 10.36 12.52
CA ALA A 343 -2.84 11.47 11.57
C ALA A 343 -2.55 12.77 12.33
N LYS A 344 -1.45 13.43 11.95
CA LYS A 344 -0.99 14.65 12.61
C LYS A 344 -1.52 15.87 11.86
N VAL A 345 -1.88 16.92 12.60
CA VAL A 345 -2.39 18.16 12.02
C VAL A 345 -1.40 18.75 11.02
N ASP A 346 -1.90 19.02 9.81
CA ASP A 346 -1.14 19.60 8.68
C ASP A 346 0.07 18.77 8.21
N VAL A 347 0.15 17.50 8.62
CA VAL A 347 1.11 16.52 8.10
C VAL A 347 0.37 15.66 7.07
N GLU A 348 0.97 15.53 5.89
CA GLU A 348 0.40 14.73 4.80
C GLU A 348 0.63 13.24 5.10
N ASP A 349 -0.44 12.47 4.96
CA ASP A 349 -0.44 11.02 4.98
C ASP A 349 -0.62 10.49 3.56
N GLU A 350 0.06 9.40 3.25
CA GLU A 350 0.05 8.79 1.91
C GLU A 350 0.17 7.27 2.01
N ASN A 351 -0.09 6.63 0.88
CA ASN A 351 0.29 5.25 0.66
C ASN A 351 1.36 5.17 -0.43
N ASP A 352 2.06 4.05 -0.56
CA ASP A 352 3.21 3.84 -1.45
C ASP A 352 3.05 2.46 -2.09
N VAL A 353 2.55 2.41 -3.33
CA VAL A 353 2.28 1.12 -4.01
C VAL A 353 3.35 0.83 -5.03
N ALA A 354 3.85 -0.39 -5.04
CA ALA A 354 4.88 -0.80 -5.97
C ALA A 354 4.52 -2.14 -6.63
N LEU A 355 4.96 -2.33 -7.87
CA LEU A 355 4.81 -3.56 -8.63
C LEU A 355 6.17 -4.19 -8.91
N ASP A 356 6.38 -5.38 -8.36
CA ASP A 356 7.45 -6.29 -8.76
C ASP A 356 6.94 -7.30 -9.78
N TYR A 357 7.63 -7.38 -10.92
CA TYR A 357 7.27 -8.25 -12.04
C TYR A 357 8.49 -8.90 -12.67
N SER A 358 8.33 -10.10 -13.20
CA SER A 358 9.40 -10.81 -13.91
C SER A 358 8.85 -12.00 -14.71
N ASN A 359 9.58 -12.43 -15.74
CA ASN A 359 9.40 -13.74 -16.36
C ASN A 359 10.02 -14.90 -15.54
N LYS A 360 10.72 -14.59 -14.45
CA LYS A 360 11.27 -15.55 -13.48
C LYS A 360 10.32 -15.66 -12.27
N PRO A 361 10.17 -16.84 -11.67
CA PRO A 361 9.43 -16.97 -10.41
C PRO A 361 10.16 -16.24 -9.28
N GLY A 362 9.40 -15.70 -8.33
CA GLY A 362 9.96 -15.12 -7.10
C GLY A 362 10.44 -16.18 -6.10
N LYS A 363 11.31 -15.79 -5.18
CA LYS A 363 11.88 -16.61 -4.10
C LYS A 363 11.34 -16.26 -2.72
N ASP A 364 10.33 -15.40 -2.65
CA ASP A 364 9.67 -15.05 -1.39
C ASP A 364 8.98 -16.26 -0.75
N SER A 365 8.86 -16.23 0.57
CA SER A 365 8.23 -17.29 1.37
C SER A 365 7.19 -16.72 2.32
N GLU A 366 6.33 -17.58 2.86
CA GLU A 366 5.32 -17.15 3.83
C GLU A 366 5.94 -16.84 5.20
N PRO A 367 5.41 -15.83 5.93
CA PRO A 367 5.81 -15.54 7.29
C PRO A 367 5.70 -16.75 8.21
N LYS A 368 6.75 -16.98 9.01
CA LYS A 368 6.75 -18.03 10.04
C LYS A 368 6.05 -17.56 11.30
N GLU A 369 5.44 -18.50 12.01
CA GLU A 369 4.77 -18.27 13.29
C GLU A 369 5.62 -18.80 14.46
N GLY A 370 5.53 -18.15 15.61
CA GLY A 370 6.28 -18.55 16.80
C GLY A 370 5.78 -17.87 18.06
N LYS A 371 6.44 -18.16 19.19
CA LYS A 371 6.13 -17.58 20.49
C LYS A 371 7.26 -16.65 20.96
N PRO A 372 6.95 -15.61 21.75
CA PRO A 372 7.97 -14.79 22.40
C PRO A 372 8.78 -15.59 23.42
N VAL A 373 9.98 -15.11 23.71
CA VAL A 373 10.80 -15.55 24.85
C VAL A 373 11.08 -14.33 25.71
N ASN A 374 10.88 -14.45 27.04
CA ASN A 374 11.01 -13.32 27.97
C ASN A 374 10.13 -12.10 27.60
N LYS A 375 8.95 -12.34 27.00
CA LYS A 375 8.04 -11.30 26.49
C LYS A 375 8.60 -10.49 25.33
N GLU A 376 9.59 -11.04 24.61
CA GLU A 376 10.24 -10.39 23.48
C GLU A 376 10.24 -11.28 22.23
N ILE A 377 10.16 -10.63 21.07
CA ILE A 377 10.47 -11.23 19.76
C ILE A 377 11.54 -10.36 19.10
N LYS A 378 12.69 -10.94 18.79
CA LYS A 378 13.78 -10.29 18.06
C LYS A 378 13.65 -10.60 16.57
N VAL A 379 13.79 -9.59 15.73
CA VAL A 379 13.98 -9.69 14.28
C VAL A 379 15.47 -9.50 13.99
N THR A 380 16.06 -10.43 13.24
CA THR A 380 17.39 -10.29 12.64
C THR A 380 17.21 -10.27 11.13
N LYS A 381 17.65 -9.18 10.50
CA LYS A 381 17.39 -8.91 9.08
C LYS A 381 18.67 -8.77 8.29
N ASP A 382 18.76 -9.53 7.21
CA ASP A 382 19.83 -9.47 6.22
C ASP A 382 19.28 -9.17 4.82
N TRP A 383 20.18 -8.75 3.93
CA TRP A 383 19.86 -8.39 2.56
C TRP A 383 20.91 -8.94 1.60
N ALA A 384 20.47 -9.46 0.46
CA ALA A 384 21.34 -10.03 -0.55
C ALA A 384 20.92 -9.65 -1.98
N ILE A 385 21.92 -9.41 -2.83
CA ILE A 385 21.77 -9.24 -4.28
C ILE A 385 22.49 -10.40 -4.96
N ASP A 386 21.79 -11.12 -5.83
CA ASP A 386 22.31 -12.30 -6.54
C ASP A 386 22.91 -13.36 -5.61
N GLY A 387 22.28 -13.52 -4.43
CA GLY A 387 22.70 -14.46 -3.39
C GLY A 387 23.91 -14.01 -2.55
N LYS A 388 24.46 -12.81 -2.79
CA LYS A 388 25.56 -12.22 -2.01
C LYS A 388 25.01 -11.16 -1.06
N GLU A 389 25.41 -11.24 0.21
CA GLU A 389 25.08 -10.19 1.18
C GLU A 389 25.59 -8.83 0.71
N ILE A 390 24.77 -7.79 0.95
CA ILE A 390 25.16 -6.43 0.64
C ILE A 390 26.14 -5.91 1.69
N THR A 391 27.05 -5.04 1.25
CA THR A 391 28.03 -4.38 2.14
C THR A 391 27.81 -2.87 2.24
N GLU A 392 26.98 -2.32 1.35
CA GLU A 392 26.55 -0.94 1.32
C GLU A 392 25.03 -0.91 1.34
N ALA A 393 24.46 0.06 2.07
CA ALA A 393 23.02 0.17 2.22
C ALA A 393 22.36 0.60 0.90
N ASP A 394 21.22 -0.02 0.52
CA ASP A 394 20.35 0.53 -0.52
C ASP A 394 19.36 1.51 0.15
N GLU A 395 19.73 2.79 0.17
CA GLU A 395 18.92 3.89 0.76
C GLU A 395 17.57 4.11 0.05
N THR A 396 17.33 3.44 -1.09
CA THR A 396 16.05 3.54 -1.80
C THR A 396 15.04 2.50 -1.33
N ALA A 397 15.49 1.48 -0.58
CA ALA A 397 14.63 0.42 -0.08
C ALA A 397 13.97 0.80 1.25
N LYS A 398 12.63 0.77 1.27
CA LYS A 398 11.83 0.93 2.48
C LYS A 398 11.17 -0.39 2.84
N ALA A 399 11.27 -0.77 4.11
CA ALA A 399 10.63 -1.96 4.63
C ALA A 399 9.81 -1.63 5.89
N LEU A 400 8.61 -2.20 5.96
CA LEU A 400 7.74 -2.11 7.12
C LEU A 400 7.55 -3.50 7.73
N PHE A 401 8.03 -3.67 8.95
CA PHE A 401 7.89 -4.90 9.74
C PHE A 401 6.70 -4.77 10.66
N THR A 402 5.67 -5.58 10.47
CA THR A 402 4.46 -5.59 11.29
C THR A 402 4.41 -6.86 12.13
N LEU A 403 4.35 -6.71 13.45
CA LEU A 403 4.10 -7.82 14.36
C LEU A 403 2.60 -8.09 14.44
N GLN A 404 2.21 -9.33 14.20
CA GLN A 404 0.82 -9.76 14.28
C GLN A 404 0.63 -10.86 15.33
N GLU A 405 -0.39 -10.73 16.17
CA GLU A 405 -0.84 -11.76 17.11
C GLU A 405 -1.97 -12.61 16.49
N LYS A 406 -1.84 -13.93 16.60
CA LYS A 406 -2.86 -14.89 16.17
C LYS A 406 -4.06 -14.86 17.11
N GLN A 407 -5.23 -14.61 16.55
CA GLN A 407 -6.49 -14.59 17.25
C GLN A 407 -7.09 -16.00 17.36
N LYS A 408 -8.06 -16.17 18.26
CA LYS A 408 -8.70 -17.49 18.54
C LYS A 408 -9.42 -18.08 17.33
N ASP A 409 -9.90 -17.23 16.42
CA ASP A 409 -10.56 -17.63 15.17
C ASP A 409 -9.56 -17.92 14.04
N GLY A 410 -8.26 -17.85 14.32
CA GLY A 410 -7.18 -18.06 13.34
C GLY A 410 -6.80 -16.83 12.53
N THR A 411 -7.49 -15.70 12.71
CA THR A 411 -7.13 -14.43 12.06
C THR A 411 -5.91 -13.79 12.71
N TRP A 412 -5.31 -12.83 12.01
CA TRP A 412 -4.14 -12.09 12.48
C TRP A 412 -4.53 -10.65 12.82
N LYS A 413 -4.05 -10.19 13.97
CA LYS A 413 -4.23 -8.82 14.45
C LYS A 413 -2.88 -8.15 14.62
N ASP A 414 -2.71 -6.99 14.01
CA ASP A 414 -1.54 -6.15 14.16
C ASP A 414 -1.45 -5.62 15.59
N VAL A 415 -0.26 -5.69 16.19
CA VAL A 415 -0.03 -5.27 17.58
C VAL A 415 1.11 -4.27 17.73
N ASP A 416 2.07 -4.28 16.80
CA ASP A 416 3.20 -3.34 16.76
C ASP A 416 3.80 -3.29 15.35
N SER A 417 4.57 -2.27 15.03
CA SER A 417 5.28 -2.16 13.75
C SER A 417 6.60 -1.40 13.87
N HIS A 418 7.53 -1.68 12.96
CA HIS A 418 8.81 -0.99 12.86
C HIS A 418 9.13 -0.69 11.39
N GLU A 419 9.48 0.56 11.10
CA GLU A 419 9.90 1.00 9.77
C GLU A 419 11.41 1.08 9.65
N VAL A 420 11.91 0.69 8.48
CA VAL A 420 13.31 0.83 8.09
C VAL A 420 13.37 1.54 6.75
N THR A 421 14.27 2.52 6.63
CA THR A 421 14.35 3.43 5.48
C THR A 421 15.55 3.19 4.58
N ALA A 422 16.35 2.16 4.87
CA ALA A 422 17.45 1.70 4.03
C ALA A 422 17.60 0.18 4.17
N ALA A 423 17.99 -0.49 3.08
CA ALA A 423 18.36 -1.90 3.14
C ALA A 423 19.77 -2.04 3.69
N GLU A 424 19.90 -2.31 4.98
CA GLU A 424 21.14 -2.73 5.63
C GLU A 424 20.84 -3.76 6.73
N HIS A 425 21.87 -4.46 7.21
CA HIS A 425 21.69 -5.38 8.32
C HIS A 425 21.18 -4.62 9.55
N PHE A 426 20.13 -5.14 10.18
CA PHE A 426 19.67 -4.62 11.45
C PHE A 426 19.06 -5.70 12.34
N ASP A 427 19.04 -5.38 13.63
CA ASP A 427 18.34 -6.13 14.66
C ASP A 427 17.29 -5.23 15.32
N TYR A 428 16.08 -5.73 15.49
CA TYR A 428 15.01 -5.03 16.20
C TYR A 428 14.29 -5.96 17.17
N THR A 429 13.87 -5.47 18.33
CA THR A 429 13.18 -6.28 19.34
C THR A 429 11.81 -5.69 19.67
N PHE A 430 10.76 -6.42 19.36
CA PHE A 430 9.42 -6.19 19.89
C PHE A 430 9.36 -6.66 21.35
N LYS A 431 8.74 -5.86 22.22
CA LYS A 431 8.71 -6.07 23.68
C LYS A 431 7.28 -6.10 24.22
N ASP A 432 7.16 -6.37 25.51
CA ASP A 432 5.89 -6.37 26.26
C ASP A 432 4.84 -7.35 25.72
N LEU A 433 5.30 -8.48 25.18
CA LEU A 433 4.47 -9.51 24.56
C LEU A 433 3.97 -10.55 25.56
N ASP A 434 2.87 -11.20 25.22
CA ASP A 434 2.35 -12.35 25.96
C ASP A 434 3.00 -13.65 25.45
N ASN A 435 3.79 -14.32 26.31
CA ASN A 435 4.50 -15.57 26.00
C ASN A 435 3.56 -16.74 25.64
N ASP A 436 2.29 -16.69 26.05
CA ASP A 436 1.34 -17.76 25.76
C ASP A 436 0.71 -17.64 24.37
N LYS A 437 0.79 -16.45 23.76
CA LYS A 437 0.26 -16.16 22.42
C LYS A 437 1.23 -16.54 21.30
N THR A 438 0.66 -16.71 20.11
CA THR A 438 1.40 -16.99 18.87
C THR A 438 1.44 -15.74 18.03
N TYR A 439 2.60 -15.44 17.45
CA TYR A 439 2.84 -14.26 16.64
C TYR A 439 3.49 -14.62 15.30
N ARG A 440 3.46 -13.70 14.37
CA ARG A 440 4.32 -13.68 13.17
C ARG A 440 4.78 -12.26 12.89
N VAL A 441 5.92 -12.12 12.23
CA VAL A 441 6.39 -10.84 11.69
C VAL A 441 6.15 -10.85 10.19
N VAL A 442 5.41 -9.86 9.70
CA VAL A 442 5.16 -9.62 8.27
C VAL A 442 6.06 -8.49 7.81
N GLU A 443 6.67 -8.64 6.65
CA GLU A 443 7.47 -7.60 6.02
C GLU A 443 6.77 -7.14 4.74
N GLN A 444 6.55 -5.84 4.63
CA GLN A 444 6.17 -5.19 3.38
C GLN A 444 7.42 -4.48 2.85
N VAL A 445 7.91 -4.95 1.71
CA VAL A 445 9.08 -4.42 1.01
C VAL A 445 8.84 -4.55 -0.50
N SER A 446 9.40 -3.64 -1.30
CA SER A 446 9.33 -3.67 -2.75
C SER A 446 10.74 -3.72 -3.35
N GLY A 447 10.88 -4.39 -4.50
CA GLY A 447 12.17 -4.61 -5.16
C GLY A 447 13.06 -5.68 -4.52
N TYR A 448 12.62 -6.25 -3.40
CA TYR A 448 13.22 -7.37 -2.71
C TYR A 448 12.16 -8.46 -2.46
N GLU A 449 12.64 -9.68 -2.21
CA GLU A 449 11.82 -10.86 -1.97
C GLU A 449 12.14 -11.41 -0.57
N PRO A 450 11.20 -11.28 0.39
CA PRO A 450 11.44 -11.70 1.77
C PRO A 450 11.44 -13.23 1.92
N GLU A 451 12.55 -13.74 2.45
CA GLU A 451 12.74 -15.13 2.85
C GLU A 451 12.70 -15.24 4.38
N TYR A 452 11.64 -15.85 4.93
CA TYR A 452 11.50 -16.08 6.37
C TYR A 452 12.30 -17.33 6.77
N VAL A 453 13.60 -17.14 6.98
CA VAL A 453 14.57 -18.23 7.23
C VAL A 453 14.20 -19.07 8.46
N SER A 454 13.80 -18.45 9.57
CA SER A 454 13.41 -19.19 10.80
C SER A 454 12.58 -18.33 11.76
N PHE A 455 11.80 -19.00 12.62
CA PHE A 455 11.26 -18.40 13.85
C PHE A 455 11.49 -19.40 14.98
N GLU A 456 12.59 -19.23 15.72
CA GLU A 456 13.01 -20.17 16.77
C GLU A 456 13.42 -19.39 18.02
N ASN A 457 12.99 -19.87 19.20
CA ASN A 457 13.36 -19.30 20.51
C ASN A 457 13.16 -17.78 20.62
N GLY A 458 12.05 -17.25 20.11
CA GLY A 458 11.75 -15.81 20.16
C GLY A 458 12.54 -14.98 19.15
N VAL A 459 13.26 -15.59 18.20
CA VAL A 459 14.02 -14.90 17.16
C VAL A 459 13.46 -15.25 15.78
N VAL A 460 13.09 -14.23 15.01
CA VAL A 460 12.72 -14.31 13.60
C VAL A 460 13.92 -13.88 12.76
N THR A 461 14.36 -14.74 11.87
CA THR A 461 15.42 -14.41 10.90
C THR A 461 14.78 -14.24 9.54
N ILE A 462 14.96 -13.06 8.94
CA ILE A 462 14.44 -12.74 7.61
C ILE A 462 15.61 -12.32 6.72
N LYS A 463 15.61 -12.79 5.48
CA LYS A 463 16.59 -12.42 4.47
C LYS A 463 15.88 -11.91 3.24
N ASP A 464 16.16 -10.67 2.86
CA ASP A 464 15.64 -10.13 1.60
C ASP A 464 16.58 -10.44 0.45
N ASN A 465 16.02 -10.99 -0.61
CA ASN A 465 16.77 -11.35 -1.80
C ASN A 465 16.35 -10.47 -2.99
N LYS A 466 17.32 -10.00 -3.76
CA LYS A 466 17.11 -9.30 -5.03
C LYS A 466 17.86 -10.02 -6.13
N ASP A 467 17.16 -10.26 -7.23
CA ASP A 467 17.72 -10.83 -8.44
C ASP A 467 17.99 -9.67 -9.40
N SER A 468 19.26 -9.38 -9.67
CA SER A 468 19.63 -8.22 -10.48
C SER A 468 19.26 -8.39 -11.94
N ASP A 469 18.89 -9.58 -12.41
CA ASP A 469 18.37 -9.79 -13.77
C ASP A 469 16.89 -9.44 -13.89
N ASN A 470 16.16 -9.33 -12.77
CA ASN A 470 14.77 -8.88 -12.81
C ASN A 470 14.69 -7.39 -13.20
N PRO A 471 13.57 -6.97 -13.82
CA PRO A 471 13.25 -5.56 -13.98
C PRO A 471 13.26 -4.81 -12.65
N LYS A 472 13.53 -3.51 -12.73
CA LYS A 472 13.29 -2.63 -11.58
C LYS A 472 11.80 -2.61 -11.27
N THR A 473 11.48 -2.54 -9.99
CA THR A 473 10.14 -2.30 -9.46
C THR A 473 9.54 -1.05 -10.10
N LEU A 474 8.27 -1.14 -10.49
CA LEU A 474 7.52 0.04 -10.92
C LEU A 474 6.87 0.67 -9.69
N ASN A 475 7.17 1.94 -9.43
CA ASN A 475 6.62 2.68 -8.31
C ASN A 475 6.03 4.02 -8.82
N PRO A 476 4.70 4.12 -9.07
CA PRO A 476 4.04 5.39 -9.42
C PRO A 476 4.07 6.37 -8.24
N SER A 477 3.87 7.67 -8.48
CA SER A 477 3.65 8.64 -7.40
C SER A 477 2.31 8.39 -6.69
N GLU A 478 2.06 9.07 -5.56
CA GLU A 478 0.81 8.88 -4.81
C GLU A 478 0.04 10.16 -4.49
N PRO A 479 -1.30 10.07 -4.45
CA PRO A 479 -2.11 11.14 -3.90
C PRO A 479 -2.03 11.15 -2.38
N LYS A 480 -2.35 12.30 -1.78
CA LYS A 480 -2.11 12.54 -0.35
C LYS A 480 -3.37 12.96 0.38
N VAL A 481 -3.41 12.68 1.68
CA VAL A 481 -4.51 13.06 2.57
C VAL A 481 -3.95 13.92 3.70
N VAL A 482 -4.71 14.92 4.16
CA VAL A 482 -4.33 15.73 5.32
C VAL A 482 -5.53 16.02 6.21
N THR A 483 -5.26 16.16 7.50
CA THR A 483 -6.24 16.64 8.47
C THR A 483 -5.75 17.93 9.15
N GLY A 484 -6.69 18.73 9.65
CA GLY A 484 -6.45 20.02 10.26
C GLY A 484 -6.76 20.06 11.75
N GLY A 485 -6.67 21.26 12.32
CA GLY A 485 -7.07 21.52 13.70
C GLY A 485 -7.09 23.00 14.05
N LYS A 486 -7.62 23.30 15.25
CA LYS A 486 -7.60 24.65 15.82
C LYS A 486 -7.36 24.62 17.33
N LYS A 487 -6.57 25.58 17.82
CA LYS A 487 -6.33 25.83 19.25
C LYS A 487 -7.07 27.07 19.71
N PHE A 488 -7.52 27.04 20.95
CA PHE A 488 -8.27 28.11 21.59
C PHE A 488 -7.77 28.41 23.00
N VAL A 489 -7.96 29.65 23.44
CA VAL A 489 -7.81 30.04 24.84
C VAL A 489 -9.02 30.84 25.28
N LYS A 490 -9.71 30.34 26.30
CA LYS A 490 -10.82 30.99 26.95
C LYS A 490 -10.33 32.11 27.88
N THR A 491 -10.87 33.30 27.72
CA THR A 491 -10.51 34.49 28.53
C THR A 491 -11.72 35.30 28.97
N ASN A 492 -11.49 36.22 29.91
CA ASN A 492 -12.41 37.31 30.26
C ASN A 492 -12.39 38.44 29.20
N GLN A 493 -13.21 39.48 29.41
CA GLN A 493 -13.46 40.52 28.40
C GLN A 493 -12.21 41.32 27.99
N ASP A 494 -11.28 41.57 28.90
CA ASP A 494 -10.04 42.32 28.64
C ASP A 494 -8.84 41.42 28.31
N GLY A 495 -9.02 40.09 28.33
CA GLY A 495 -7.97 39.12 28.05
C GLY A 495 -6.93 38.96 29.16
N SER A 496 -7.10 39.63 30.32
CA SER A 496 -6.16 39.55 31.45
C SER A 496 -6.28 38.26 32.24
N GLU A 497 -7.45 37.62 32.23
CA GLU A 497 -7.71 36.36 32.93
C GLU A 497 -8.05 35.26 31.93
N ARG A 498 -7.42 34.10 32.10
CA ARG A 498 -7.73 32.87 31.38
C ARG A 498 -8.70 32.02 32.21
N LEU A 499 -9.76 31.52 31.59
CA LEU A 499 -10.93 30.97 32.29
C LEU A 499 -11.06 29.46 32.10
N ALA A 500 -11.07 28.71 33.19
CA ALA A 500 -11.26 27.26 33.18
C ALA A 500 -12.76 26.86 33.20
N GLY A 501 -13.04 25.61 32.84
CA GLY A 501 -14.36 25.00 32.99
C GLY A 501 -15.43 25.39 31.97
N ALA A 502 -15.14 26.24 30.97
CA ALA A 502 -16.04 26.46 29.83
C ALA A 502 -16.15 25.19 28.99
N GLU A 503 -17.37 24.85 28.59
CA GLU A 503 -17.66 23.72 27.70
C GLU A 503 -18.22 24.21 26.36
N PHE A 504 -17.76 23.64 25.26
CA PHE A 504 -18.17 24.00 23.90
C PHE A 504 -18.54 22.77 23.07
N TYR A 505 -19.57 22.93 22.24
CA TYR A 505 -19.82 22.06 21.10
C TYR A 505 -19.13 22.61 19.85
N VAL A 506 -18.81 21.75 18.89
CA VAL A 506 -18.34 22.12 17.56
C VAL A 506 -19.46 21.91 16.53
N LYS A 507 -19.69 22.88 15.65
CA LYS A 507 -20.64 22.78 14.53
C LYS A 507 -19.96 22.91 13.17
N ASN A 508 -20.47 22.20 12.18
CA ASN A 508 -20.12 22.41 10.77
C ASN A 508 -20.87 23.62 10.17
N SER A 509 -20.63 23.90 8.90
CA SER A 509 -21.29 24.96 8.14
C SER A 509 -22.81 24.77 8.00
N GLU A 510 -23.27 23.51 8.00
CA GLU A 510 -24.68 23.10 7.91
C GLU A 510 -25.43 23.24 9.25
N GLY A 511 -24.71 23.45 10.35
CA GLY A 511 -25.25 23.63 11.70
C GLY A 511 -25.43 22.34 12.49
N GLU A 512 -24.93 21.22 11.97
CA GLU A 512 -24.87 19.94 12.67
C GLU A 512 -23.73 19.91 13.68
N TYR A 513 -23.83 19.05 14.68
CA TYR A 513 -22.89 18.97 15.79
C TYR A 513 -21.88 17.85 15.57
N LEU A 514 -20.62 18.13 15.92
CA LEU A 514 -19.57 17.13 15.87
C LEU A 514 -19.86 16.03 16.90
N VAL A 515 -20.01 14.80 16.43
CA VAL A 515 -20.16 13.61 17.26
C VAL A 515 -18.98 12.69 17.01
N LYS A 516 -18.62 11.86 17.99
CA LYS A 516 -17.69 10.75 17.75
C LYS A 516 -18.41 9.72 16.88
N ALA A 517 -17.79 9.22 15.82
CA ALA A 517 -18.36 8.15 15.00
C ALA A 517 -18.80 6.97 15.90
N ALA A 518 -19.90 6.31 15.55
CA ALA A 518 -20.61 5.37 16.43
C ALA A 518 -19.65 4.40 17.12
N GLN A 519 -19.60 4.47 18.45
CA GLN A 519 -18.84 3.52 19.26
C GLN A 519 -19.42 2.12 19.08
N LYS A 520 -18.58 1.08 19.21
CA LYS A 520 -19.11 -0.22 19.65
C LYS A 520 -19.86 0.01 20.97
N ASP A 521 -20.82 -0.85 21.29
CA ASP A 521 -21.63 -0.76 22.50
C ASP A 521 -20.86 -0.18 23.72
N ASN A 522 -21.17 1.08 24.07
CA ASN A 522 -20.47 1.85 25.11
C ASN A 522 -20.81 1.37 26.53
N THR A 523 -21.58 0.29 26.66
CA THR A 523 -21.96 -0.32 27.95
C THR A 523 -20.73 -0.69 28.76
N ALA A 524 -19.66 -1.20 28.13
CA ALA A 524 -18.44 -1.59 28.84
C ALA A 524 -17.70 -0.39 29.49
N VAL A 525 -17.52 0.72 28.75
CA VAL A 525 -16.88 1.94 29.29
C VAL A 525 -17.76 2.61 30.32
N THR A 526 -19.07 2.68 30.06
CA THR A 526 -20.03 3.28 31.00
C THR A 526 -20.02 2.52 32.33
N ASN A 527 -20.03 1.19 32.29
CA ASN A 527 -19.95 0.34 33.48
C ASN A 527 -18.59 0.50 34.19
N ALA A 528 -17.48 0.52 33.44
CA ALA A 528 -16.16 0.69 34.01
C ALA A 528 -15.97 2.09 34.64
N LYS A 529 -16.51 3.15 34.02
CA LYS A 529 -16.49 4.51 34.58
C LYS A 529 -17.30 4.61 35.86
N LYS A 530 -18.47 3.98 35.89
CA LYS A 530 -19.31 3.90 37.09
C LYS A 530 -18.60 3.14 38.22
N ALA A 531 -17.91 2.05 37.90
CA ALA A 531 -17.10 1.31 38.87
C ALA A 531 -15.93 2.16 39.41
N LEU A 532 -15.22 2.89 38.53
CA LEU A 532 -14.17 3.82 38.90
C LEU A 532 -14.67 4.93 39.83
N ASP A 533 -15.80 5.57 39.50
CA ASP A 533 -16.39 6.63 40.32
C ASP A 533 -16.79 6.14 41.70
N ASN A 534 -17.37 4.93 41.79
CA ASN A 534 -17.72 4.32 43.08
C ASN A 534 -16.48 3.99 43.92
N ALA A 535 -15.44 3.40 43.31
CA ALA A 535 -14.21 3.06 44.00
C ALA A 535 -13.47 4.33 44.49
N LYS A 536 -13.46 5.38 43.66
CA LYS A 536 -12.91 6.69 44.04
C LYS A 536 -13.66 7.32 45.21
N ALA A 537 -14.99 7.33 45.17
CA ALA A 537 -15.81 7.87 46.25
C ALA A 537 -15.58 7.13 47.58
N LYS A 538 -15.37 5.80 47.53
CA LYS A 538 -15.06 4.97 48.71
C LYS A 538 -13.71 5.34 49.32
N TYR A 539 -12.67 5.55 48.50
CA TYR A 539 -11.34 5.96 48.96
C TYR A 539 -11.29 7.41 49.47
N ASP A 540 -11.97 8.34 48.79
CA ASP A 540 -12.02 9.76 49.17
C ASP A 540 -12.82 10.00 50.46
N ALA A 541 -13.70 9.07 50.86
CA ALA A 541 -14.49 9.14 52.09
C ALA A 541 -13.69 8.77 53.36
N LEU A 542 -12.51 8.19 53.21
CA LEU A 542 -11.62 7.84 54.33
C LEU A 542 -10.83 9.08 54.79
N SER A 543 -10.66 9.22 56.10
CA SER A 543 -9.73 10.21 56.64
C SER A 543 -8.27 9.87 56.28
N PRO A 544 -7.34 10.84 56.34
CA PRO A 544 -5.93 10.58 56.03
C PRO A 544 -5.30 9.43 56.84
N GLU A 545 -5.74 9.22 58.09
CA GLU A 545 -5.25 8.14 58.96
C GLU A 545 -5.83 6.77 58.54
N GLU A 546 -7.09 6.74 58.09
CA GLU A 546 -7.75 5.52 57.59
C GLU A 546 -7.26 5.11 56.20
N GLN A 547 -6.73 6.05 55.41
CA GLN A 547 -6.13 5.75 54.11
C GLN A 547 -4.82 4.94 54.23
N GLU A 548 -4.14 5.00 55.38
CA GLU A 548 -2.92 4.22 55.65
C GLU A 548 -3.20 2.84 56.28
N SER A 549 -4.45 2.58 56.70
CA SER A 549 -4.85 1.30 57.29
C SER A 549 -4.94 0.18 56.26
N GLU A 550 -5.11 -1.07 56.71
CA GLU A 550 -5.38 -2.21 55.81
C GLU A 550 -6.63 -1.97 54.94
N GLU A 551 -7.65 -1.32 55.49
CA GLU A 551 -8.89 -0.96 54.78
C GLU A 551 -8.64 0.13 53.74
N GLY A 552 -7.80 1.12 54.07
CA GLY A 552 -7.36 2.16 53.13
C GLY A 552 -6.53 1.62 51.97
N GLN A 553 -5.60 0.69 52.25
CA GLN A 553 -4.80 0.01 51.24
C GLN A 553 -5.67 -0.85 50.31
N GLN A 554 -6.68 -1.54 50.86
CA GLN A 554 -7.62 -2.33 50.08
C GLN A 554 -8.52 -1.45 49.19
N ALA A 555 -9.04 -0.33 49.73
CA ALA A 555 -9.83 0.63 48.95
C ALA A 555 -9.00 1.27 47.82
N LYS A 556 -7.70 1.52 48.06
CA LYS A 556 -6.78 2.01 47.03
C LYS A 556 -6.54 0.98 45.93
N ALA A 557 -6.32 -0.29 46.29
CA ALA A 557 -6.16 -1.37 45.30
C ALA A 557 -7.42 -1.58 44.44
N GLU A 558 -8.61 -1.47 45.04
CA GLU A 558 -9.89 -1.50 44.31
C GLU A 558 -10.02 -0.31 43.34
N PHE A 559 -9.60 0.89 43.75
CA PHE A 559 -9.57 2.09 42.91
C PHE A 559 -8.58 1.94 41.74
N ASP A 560 -7.36 1.48 41.99
CA ASP A 560 -6.34 1.27 40.96
C ASP A 560 -6.81 0.22 39.93
N ALA A 561 -7.38 -0.90 40.38
CA ALA A 561 -7.94 -1.93 39.50
C ALA A 561 -9.15 -1.43 38.68
N ALA A 562 -10.03 -0.62 39.27
CA ALA A 562 -11.15 0.00 38.57
C ALA A 562 -10.68 1.04 37.53
N GLN A 563 -9.58 1.74 37.81
CA GLN A 563 -8.93 2.67 36.89
C GLN A 563 -8.30 1.94 35.71
N GLU A 564 -7.61 0.82 35.94
CA GLU A 564 -7.09 -0.05 34.88
C GLU A 564 -8.22 -0.65 34.03
N ALA A 565 -9.30 -1.12 34.65
CA ALA A 565 -10.48 -1.63 33.94
C ALA A 565 -11.17 -0.56 33.10
N TYR A 566 -11.25 0.69 33.59
CA TYR A 566 -11.75 1.82 32.82
C TYR A 566 -10.83 2.16 31.65
N ASN A 567 -9.51 2.23 31.88
CA ASN A 567 -8.53 2.49 30.82
C ASN A 567 -8.57 1.40 29.74
N LYS A 568 -8.69 0.13 30.15
CA LYS A 568 -8.85 -1.02 29.26
C LYS A 568 -10.18 -0.96 28.51
N ALA A 569 -11.29 -0.67 29.18
CA ALA A 569 -12.60 -0.53 28.54
C ALA A 569 -12.60 0.63 27.53
N VAL A 570 -11.98 1.77 27.86
CA VAL A 570 -11.79 2.89 26.93
C VAL A 570 -10.94 2.44 25.75
N LYS A 571 -9.79 1.78 25.96
CA LYS A 571 -8.94 1.23 24.90
C LYS A 571 -9.64 0.18 24.02
N ASP A 572 -10.47 -0.68 24.60
CA ASP A 572 -11.20 -1.73 23.90
C ASP A 572 -12.46 -1.21 23.19
N ASN A 573 -13.08 -0.15 23.71
CA ASN A 573 -14.18 0.57 23.08
C ASN A 573 -13.70 1.58 22.03
N LEU A 574 -12.42 1.93 22.07
CA LEU A 574 -11.69 2.53 20.96
C LEU A 574 -11.38 1.42 19.93
N GLY A 575 -12.41 0.96 19.22
CA GLY A 575 -12.25 0.05 18.09
C GLY A 575 -12.88 0.64 16.83
N ALA A 576 -12.11 0.72 15.73
CA ALA A 576 -12.54 1.05 14.36
C ALA A 576 -13.60 2.18 14.24
N GLY A 577 -13.50 3.19 15.11
CA GLY A 577 -14.43 4.30 15.28
C GLY A 577 -13.75 5.50 15.95
N GLU A 578 -12.44 5.60 15.79
CA GLU A 578 -11.65 6.79 16.13
C GLU A 578 -11.91 7.83 15.06
N GLY A 579 -13.13 8.37 15.04
CA GLY A 579 -13.60 9.17 13.94
C GLY A 579 -14.57 10.24 14.37
N TYR A 580 -14.79 11.20 13.48
CA TYR A 580 -15.85 12.19 13.59
C TYR A 580 -17.00 11.84 12.66
N ALA A 581 -18.20 12.20 13.09
CA ALA A 581 -19.36 12.31 12.25
C ALA A 581 -20.12 13.59 12.62
N TRP A 582 -21.13 13.91 11.84
CA TRP A 582 -22.02 15.04 12.09
C TRP A 582 -23.41 14.54 12.46
N GLY A 583 -23.96 15.11 13.52
CA GLY A 583 -25.21 14.64 14.12
C GLY A 583 -25.94 15.73 14.88
N LYS A 584 -26.79 15.30 15.81
CA LYS A 584 -27.63 16.18 16.62
C LYS A 584 -26.94 16.51 17.93
N LYS A 585 -27.31 17.66 18.50
CA LYS A 585 -26.79 18.13 19.79
C LYS A 585 -27.08 17.17 20.94
N GLU A 586 -28.22 16.48 20.86
CA GLU A 586 -28.73 15.56 21.87
C GLU A 586 -28.09 14.16 21.79
N ASP A 587 -27.28 13.90 20.76
CA ASP A 587 -26.65 12.59 20.59
C ASP A 587 -25.69 12.32 21.77
N THR A 588 -25.73 11.09 22.29
CA THR A 588 -25.00 10.71 23.53
C THR A 588 -23.48 10.74 23.36
N ASN A 589 -23.00 10.74 22.12
CA ASN A 589 -21.62 10.78 21.68
C ASN A 589 -21.19 12.14 21.13
N VAL A 590 -21.97 13.20 21.34
CA VAL A 590 -21.59 14.57 20.96
C VAL A 590 -20.26 14.99 21.60
N VAL A 591 -19.39 15.60 20.81
CA VAL A 591 -18.09 16.08 21.27
C VAL A 591 -18.29 17.36 22.08
N VAL A 592 -17.81 17.35 23.32
CA VAL A 592 -17.75 18.52 24.18
C VAL A 592 -16.29 18.83 24.48
N LEU A 593 -15.83 19.98 24.00
CA LEU A 593 -14.52 20.52 24.33
C LEU A 593 -14.61 21.24 25.67
N LYS A 594 -13.62 21.06 26.55
CA LYS A 594 -13.58 21.71 27.85
C LYS A 594 -12.28 22.49 28.00
N SER A 595 -12.38 23.75 28.39
CA SER A 595 -11.21 24.57 28.73
C SER A 595 -10.56 24.05 30.01
N ASN A 596 -9.25 23.78 29.99
CA ASN A 596 -8.56 23.03 31.02
C ASN A 596 -8.65 23.67 32.43
N GLU A 597 -8.71 22.79 33.45
CA GLU A 597 -8.80 23.09 34.89
C GLU A 597 -7.50 22.78 35.65
N LYS A 598 -6.47 22.19 35.01
CA LYS A 598 -5.19 21.87 35.64
C LYS A 598 -4.36 23.12 35.94
N SER A 599 -3.55 23.04 37.01
CA SER A 599 -2.85 24.16 37.65
C SER A 599 -1.84 24.93 36.77
N ASN A 600 -1.51 24.41 35.60
CA ASN A 600 -0.60 25.00 34.61
C ASN A 600 -1.29 25.43 33.30
N GLU A 601 -2.56 25.11 33.11
CA GLU A 601 -3.27 25.18 31.81
C GLU A 601 -4.56 26.00 31.96
N GLN A 602 -4.42 27.32 31.98
CA GLN A 602 -5.54 28.23 32.19
C GLN A 602 -6.30 28.44 30.88
N GLY A 603 -7.50 27.87 30.78
CA GLY A 603 -8.49 28.17 29.73
C GLY A 603 -8.19 27.62 28.33
N GLN A 604 -7.12 26.86 28.13
CA GLN A 604 -6.77 26.25 26.85
C GLN A 604 -7.72 25.11 26.48
N PHE A 605 -8.01 24.97 25.19
CA PHE A 605 -8.64 23.79 24.60
C PHE A 605 -8.35 23.74 23.10
N GLU A 606 -8.49 22.57 22.48
CA GLU A 606 -8.19 22.37 21.07
C GLU A 606 -9.09 21.31 20.42
N ILE A 607 -9.11 21.33 19.09
CA ILE A 607 -9.69 20.29 18.25
C ILE A 607 -8.71 19.96 17.13
N THR A 608 -8.48 18.67 16.90
CA THR A 608 -7.62 18.15 15.83
C THR A 608 -8.42 17.15 15.01
N GLY A 609 -7.93 16.77 13.83
CA GLY A 609 -8.56 15.73 13.04
C GLY A 609 -9.78 16.18 12.26
N LEU A 610 -9.96 17.48 12.03
CA LEU A 610 -11.04 18.01 11.20
C LEU A 610 -10.53 18.26 9.77
N ALA A 611 -11.37 18.01 8.78
CA ALA A 611 -11.14 18.50 7.43
C ALA A 611 -10.98 20.03 7.42
N TYR A 612 -10.33 20.57 6.39
CA TYR A 612 -10.28 22.02 6.20
C TYR A 612 -11.67 22.55 5.86
N GLY A 613 -12.08 23.65 6.51
CA GLY A 613 -13.42 24.19 6.39
C GLY A 613 -13.74 25.25 7.44
N ASP A 614 -14.97 25.75 7.37
CA ASP A 614 -15.51 26.73 8.32
C ASP A 614 -16.38 26.05 9.37
N TYR A 615 -16.14 26.41 10.63
CA TYR A 615 -16.75 25.79 11.81
C TYR A 615 -17.20 26.85 12.82
N LYS A 616 -17.96 26.40 13.83
CA LYS A 616 -18.41 27.25 14.94
C LYS A 616 -18.31 26.54 16.28
N LEU A 617 -18.01 27.29 17.33
CA LEU A 617 -18.11 26.86 18.72
C LEU A 617 -19.42 27.39 19.32
N GLU A 618 -20.29 26.49 19.78
CA GLU A 618 -21.43 26.86 20.62
C GLU A 618 -21.09 26.61 22.08
N GLU A 619 -21.11 27.66 22.92
CA GLU A 619 -20.87 27.48 24.36
C GLU A 619 -22.02 26.68 24.98
N LYS A 620 -21.68 25.52 25.54
CA LYS A 620 -22.60 24.66 26.31
C LYS A 620 -22.75 25.22 27.73
N THR A 621 -21.63 25.34 28.44
CA THR A 621 -21.56 25.76 29.84
C THR A 621 -20.53 26.88 29.97
N PRO A 622 -20.88 28.09 30.44
CA PRO A 622 -19.91 29.14 30.66
C PRO A 622 -19.01 28.85 31.86
N PRO A 623 -17.82 29.49 31.96
CA PRO A 623 -17.05 29.53 33.20
C PRO A 623 -17.90 30.03 34.38
N LYS A 624 -17.57 29.56 35.59
CA LYS A 624 -18.21 30.02 36.82
C LYS A 624 -18.17 31.55 36.94
N ASP A 625 -19.30 32.18 37.29
CA ASP A 625 -19.49 33.63 37.42
C ASP A 625 -19.46 34.44 36.10
N TYR A 626 -19.41 33.76 34.94
CA TYR A 626 -19.47 34.38 33.62
C TYR A 626 -20.80 34.10 32.92
N ALA A 627 -21.26 35.06 32.11
CA ALA A 627 -22.45 34.91 31.30
C ALA A 627 -22.18 33.95 30.13
N LYS A 628 -23.21 33.19 29.74
CA LYS A 628 -23.19 32.37 28.53
C LYS A 628 -23.03 33.27 27.29
N LEU A 629 -22.26 32.84 26.30
CA LEU A 629 -22.11 33.52 25.02
C LEU A 629 -23.47 33.66 24.31
N ASN A 630 -23.67 34.83 23.71
CA ASN A 630 -24.93 35.21 23.06
C ASN A 630 -25.03 34.68 21.61
N SER A 631 -23.91 34.23 21.05
CA SER A 631 -23.78 33.74 19.68
C SER A 631 -22.64 32.74 19.59
N ASP A 632 -22.70 31.87 18.58
CA ASP A 632 -21.60 30.94 18.28
C ASP A 632 -20.33 31.70 17.85
N GLU A 633 -19.17 31.21 18.28
CA GLU A 633 -17.86 31.76 17.91
C GLU A 633 -17.37 31.06 16.63
N LYS A 634 -17.11 31.82 15.56
CA LYS A 634 -16.65 31.25 14.28
C LYS A 634 -15.17 30.94 14.32
N PHE A 635 -14.76 29.85 13.68
CA PHE A 635 -13.36 29.56 13.42
C PHE A 635 -13.18 28.81 12.11
N LYS A 636 -12.01 28.95 11.49
CA LYS A 636 -11.65 28.27 10.25
C LYS A 636 -10.54 27.27 10.51
N VAL A 637 -10.67 26.07 9.96
CA VAL A 637 -9.62 25.05 9.91
C VAL A 637 -9.02 25.07 8.51
N GLU A 638 -7.73 25.27 8.42
CA GLU A 638 -6.97 25.29 7.16
C GLU A 638 -5.48 25.15 7.48
N LYS A 639 -4.63 24.96 6.46
CA LYS A 639 -3.18 24.83 6.68
C LYS A 639 -2.63 25.97 7.54
N GLY A 640 -2.04 25.61 8.68
CA GLY A 640 -1.46 26.53 9.66
C GLY A 640 -2.44 27.06 10.70
N SER A 641 -3.74 26.77 10.64
CA SER A 641 -4.74 27.27 11.58
C SER A 641 -4.49 26.80 13.02
N TYR A 642 -3.83 25.65 13.19
CA TYR A 642 -3.49 25.07 14.49
C TYR A 642 -2.37 25.80 15.23
N SER A 643 -1.58 26.63 14.53
CA SER A 643 -0.34 27.18 15.08
C SER A 643 -0.06 28.64 14.73
N THR A 644 -0.37 29.11 13.52
CA THR A 644 0.13 30.40 13.01
C THR A 644 -0.92 31.26 12.35
N LYS A 645 -1.98 30.66 11.77
CA LYS A 645 -3.02 31.39 11.04
C LYS A 645 -4.24 31.65 11.90
N ASP A 646 -4.74 32.88 11.87
CA ASP A 646 -5.86 33.36 12.70
C ASP A 646 -5.67 33.05 14.18
N VAL A 647 -4.51 33.46 14.71
CA VAL A 647 -4.12 33.32 16.12
C VAL A 647 -3.81 34.69 16.72
N ASN A 648 -4.28 34.94 17.94
CA ASN A 648 -4.17 36.24 18.60
C ASN A 648 -3.78 36.15 20.08
N ILE A 649 -3.62 34.93 20.61
CA ILE A 649 -3.15 34.68 21.97
C ILE A 649 -2.21 33.48 21.98
N LYS A 650 -1.22 33.53 22.87
CA LYS A 650 -0.30 32.41 23.13
C LYS A 650 -1.09 31.21 23.61
N TYR A 651 -0.87 30.03 23.05
CA TYR A 651 -1.53 28.85 23.61
C TYR A 651 -1.04 28.64 25.04
N ASN A 652 0.26 28.44 25.25
CA ASN A 652 0.87 28.46 26.60
C ASN A 652 1.37 29.87 26.94
N THR A 653 1.24 30.25 28.21
CA THR A 653 1.67 31.58 28.68
C THR A 653 3.17 31.84 28.51
N LYS A 654 3.97 30.77 28.48
CA LYS A 654 5.43 30.80 28.29
C LYS A 654 5.86 30.81 26.83
N ASP A 655 4.95 30.58 25.88
CA ASP A 655 5.30 30.56 24.45
C ASP A 655 5.81 31.95 24.03
N GLU A 656 6.69 32.00 23.03
CA GLU A 656 7.18 33.27 22.50
C GLU A 656 6.14 33.94 21.59
N ALA A 657 5.41 33.14 20.82
CA ALA A 657 4.45 33.58 19.81
C ALA A 657 3.01 33.16 20.12
N ASN A 658 2.06 33.90 19.53
CA ASN A 658 0.65 33.52 19.55
C ASN A 658 0.42 32.28 18.70
N SER A 659 -0.44 31.38 19.17
CA SER A 659 -0.71 30.09 18.52
C SER A 659 -2.12 29.56 18.72
N ALA A 660 -3.02 30.39 19.27
CA ALA A 660 -4.41 30.05 19.50
C ALA A 660 -5.34 31.24 19.22
N GLN A 661 -6.62 30.93 18.99
CA GLN A 661 -7.71 31.91 18.92
C GLN A 661 -8.26 32.18 20.33
N GLN A 662 -8.38 33.45 20.69
CA GLN A 662 -8.98 33.88 21.95
C GLN A 662 -10.50 33.78 21.89
N VAL A 663 -11.11 33.14 22.90
CA VAL A 663 -12.57 33.07 23.07
C VAL A 663 -12.98 33.84 24.33
N VAL A 664 -13.69 34.94 24.15
CA VAL A 664 -13.92 35.97 25.20
C VAL A 664 -15.28 35.81 25.89
N ASN A 665 -15.33 35.72 27.23
CA ASN A 665 -16.59 35.79 28.01
C ASN A 665 -16.73 37.08 28.78
N LYS A 666 -17.99 37.45 29.05
CA LYS A 666 -18.37 38.60 29.86
C LYS A 666 -18.78 38.15 31.26
N LYS A 667 -18.25 38.80 32.30
CA LYS A 667 -18.58 38.47 33.70
C LYS A 667 -20.02 38.86 34.01
N VAL A 668 -20.73 38.04 34.78
CA VAL A 668 -22.07 38.42 35.26
C VAL A 668 -21.90 39.54 36.29
N THR A 669 -22.22 40.77 35.90
CA THR A 669 -22.27 41.89 36.82
C THR A 669 -23.73 42.19 37.14
N ILE A 670 -24.13 41.92 38.38
CA ILE A 670 -25.37 42.48 38.90
C ILE A 670 -25.01 43.93 39.26
N PRO A 671 -25.65 44.96 38.67
CA PRO A 671 -25.44 46.31 39.16
C PRO A 671 -25.81 46.33 40.64
N GLN A 672 -24.92 46.82 41.51
CA GLN A 672 -25.28 47.10 42.89
C GLN A 672 -26.39 48.16 42.88
N THR A 673 -27.66 47.72 42.89
CA THR A 673 -28.81 48.59 43.14
C THR A 673 -28.84 48.89 44.64
N GLY A 674 -27.90 49.71 45.07
CA GLY A 674 -27.65 50.00 46.48
C GLY A 674 -26.51 50.98 46.69
N GLY A 675 -26.37 51.98 45.81
CA GLY A 675 -25.49 53.11 46.08
C GLY A 675 -25.99 53.96 47.26
N ILE A 676 -25.15 54.87 47.76
CA ILE A 676 -25.41 55.84 48.85
C ILE A 676 -26.80 56.51 48.76
N GLY A 677 -27.36 56.67 47.55
CA GLY A 677 -28.72 57.18 47.34
C GLY A 677 -29.81 56.39 48.07
N SER A 678 -29.78 55.06 48.08
CA SER A 678 -30.79 54.22 48.76
C SER A 678 -30.72 54.35 50.28
N LEU A 679 -29.52 54.52 50.82
CA LEU A 679 -29.29 54.73 52.26
C LEU A 679 -29.87 56.08 52.71
N ILE A 680 -29.78 57.12 51.86
CA ILE A 680 -30.40 58.43 52.12
C ILE A 680 -31.93 58.30 52.20
N PHE A 681 -32.56 57.53 51.30
CA PHE A 681 -34.02 57.32 51.35
C PHE A 681 -34.47 56.48 52.56
N ILE A 682 -33.70 55.48 52.97
CA ILE A 682 -34.00 54.68 54.18
C ILE A 682 -33.83 55.53 55.45
N VAL A 683 -32.75 56.30 55.56
CA VAL A 683 -32.50 57.19 56.70
C VAL A 683 -33.54 58.30 56.77
N ALA A 684 -33.87 58.94 55.64
CA ALA A 684 -34.94 59.94 55.58
C ALA A 684 -36.31 59.35 55.95
N GLY A 685 -36.61 58.12 55.50
CA GLY A 685 -37.83 57.41 55.86
C GLY A 685 -37.94 57.11 57.36
N ILE A 686 -36.84 56.68 58.00
CA ILE A 686 -36.78 56.44 59.45
C ILE A 686 -36.94 57.75 60.22
N VAL A 687 -36.33 58.85 59.76
CA VAL A 687 -36.47 60.18 60.39
C VAL A 687 -37.91 60.69 60.28
N ILE A 688 -38.56 60.53 59.13
CA ILE A 688 -39.97 60.91 58.95
C ILE A 688 -40.88 60.08 59.86
N MET A 689 -40.64 58.77 59.99
CA MET A 689 -41.40 57.92 60.91
C MET A 689 -41.15 58.27 62.39
N ALA A 690 -39.93 58.66 62.76
CA ALA A 690 -39.63 59.14 64.11
C ALA A 690 -40.35 60.47 64.42
N ILE A 691 -40.40 61.39 63.45
CA ILE A 691 -41.15 62.66 63.57
C ILE A 691 -42.66 62.40 63.67
N ALA A 692 -43.21 61.51 62.85
CA ALA A 692 -44.62 61.14 62.89
C ALA A 692 -45.00 60.45 64.22
N PHE A 693 -44.13 59.60 64.77
CA PHE A 693 -44.32 58.97 66.07
C PHE A 693 -44.26 59.98 67.24
N ALA A 694 -43.34 60.94 67.19
CA ALA A 694 -43.24 62.01 68.17
C ALA A 694 -44.46 62.95 68.15
N MET A 695 -44.98 63.27 66.95
CA MET A 695 -46.21 64.05 66.80
C MET A 695 -47.45 63.27 67.28
N LYS A 696 -47.52 61.96 67.01
CA LYS A 696 -48.59 61.09 67.52
C LYS A 696 -48.61 61.01 69.05
N LYS A 697 -47.44 61.04 69.70
CA LYS A 697 -47.31 61.06 71.17
C LYS A 697 -47.63 62.43 71.79
N ARG A 698 -47.59 63.52 71.01
CA ARG A 698 -47.95 64.88 71.47
C ARG A 698 -49.46 65.13 71.40
N ASN A 699 -50.16 64.54 70.42
CA ASN A 699 -51.62 64.66 70.30
C ASN A 699 -52.40 63.75 71.27
N SER A 700 -51.75 62.80 71.96
CA SER A 700 -52.38 61.95 72.99
C SER A 700 -52.39 62.57 74.39
N TYR A 701 -52.07 63.87 74.53
CA TYR A 701 -52.13 64.62 75.80
C TYR A 701 -53.12 65.80 75.77
N GLU A 702 -53.90 65.98 74.69
CA GLU A 702 -54.95 67.02 74.61
C GLU A 702 -56.39 66.47 74.55
N GLU A 703 -56.60 65.16 74.77
CA GLU A 703 -57.90 64.61 75.12
C GLU A 703 -57.83 63.99 76.52
N ALA A 704 -57.95 64.84 77.53
CA ALA A 704 -58.32 64.50 78.91
C ALA A 704 -59.45 65.43 79.35
#